data_AF-Q6PYY9-F1
#
_entry.id   AF-Q6PYY9-F1
#
_cell.length_a   1.000
_cell.length_b   1.000
_cell.length_c   1.000
_cell.angle_alpha   90.00
_cell.angle_beta   90.00
_cell.angle_gamma   90.00
#
_symmetry.space_group_name_H-M   'P 1'
#
loop_
_entity.id
_entity.type
_entity.pdbx_description
1 polymer ?
#
loop_
_entity_poly.entity_id
_entity_poly.type
_entity_poly.pdbx_seq_one_letter_code
_entity_poly.pdbx_strand_id
1 'polypeptide(L)'
;MASKQERLAWRVARAATTTADPVSRGLMRASLAFLPRGGGNGDDIRMGILNILRQHGIKEGHRPGIEDPFLSQWHQKLHSNTTPDDVKICEAYLHFLHTGNWDEFWAHLWNNGGLTREDLAGMKAGWRSDGIHGPALHMPHMIDSFKHYLWILKTTHGGGDVDSAMNFARDGLPGDVAWEVDDLLRNRDAWWVPGKIVEIRKRLLDVWQHDNPNRDVVMLDASLEKFFRTKVEAIDHGAMSSDDLLSLLELSLTNVALTNESPRIASALTFVQRSMGGERWTEEWSKTMDAALDFTALAMEGDMDFVCRATQSAANVIASKSTKTDSKYLINFGEKKRALAPSSLRCLSVDLQTSADRSQRCRSIAVANRQRRRRLARGVRGDGEDMTGSNVRVVVSGEDLKMEIANVTEATTSRAAADVDSPKISIAPYKPSEEWLIAPSAYDRDVVGGKSNSLEDMAKELAAMNVAHVDVPGSFALPFGTFERVLAEDDETRLSLEIAVAAINAATSATARREALEDARNIISSRLLCPSGLEAALHDAATSLSSNVEMERLWDAVCGVWASKWTERAWLSRKACGIPDEDLNVAVLLMELVDAELAFVVHTANPITGDSDEIFGEICVGLGETLVGNAAGSALSFTMSKSTGAITVRSLPSKLYGHYAPSGGTIIARSDSNGEDLEDFAGAGLYDSITAEPTEERVVDYASSHIVWDAVARESVIKRVAAIARKIAESRGGPQDIEGAIVGDRIVLLQTRAQICS
;
A
#
# COMPACT_ATOMS: atom_id res chain seq x y z
N MET A 1 -27.62 17.65 -24.25
CA MET A 1 -26.57 16.93 -23.48
C MET A 1 -25.35 17.80 -23.17
N ALA A 2 -24.88 18.62 -24.11
CA ALA A 2 -23.71 19.52 -23.94
C ALA A 2 -23.73 20.39 -22.67
N SER A 3 -24.84 21.07 -22.34
CA SER A 3 -24.99 21.87 -21.11
C SER A 3 -24.92 21.04 -19.80
N LYS A 4 -25.28 19.75 -19.84
CA LYS A 4 -25.12 18.86 -18.67
C LYS A 4 -23.66 18.41 -18.52
N GLN A 5 -22.99 18.11 -19.63
CA GLN A 5 -21.56 17.76 -19.67
C GLN A 5 -20.69 18.94 -19.20
N GLU A 6 -21.01 20.15 -19.66
CA GLU A 6 -20.31 21.37 -19.26
C GLU A 6 -20.41 21.62 -17.76
N ARG A 7 -21.62 21.52 -17.21
CA ARG A 7 -21.84 21.66 -15.77
C ARG A 7 -21.13 20.57 -14.97
N LEU A 8 -21.07 19.34 -15.50
CA LEU A 8 -20.33 18.26 -14.85
C LEU A 8 -18.83 18.53 -14.85
N ALA A 9 -18.23 18.81 -16.01
CA ALA A 9 -16.80 19.10 -16.13
C ALA A 9 -16.38 20.30 -15.27
N TRP A 10 -17.20 21.36 -15.23
CA TRP A 10 -16.96 22.50 -14.35
C TRP A 10 -17.01 22.12 -12.86
N ARG A 11 -18.00 21.33 -12.43
CA ARG A 11 -18.11 20.88 -11.03
C ARG A 11 -16.93 20.01 -10.61
N VAL A 12 -16.48 19.12 -11.50
CA VAL A 12 -15.32 18.27 -11.25
C VAL A 12 -14.03 19.08 -11.19
N ALA A 13 -13.85 20.05 -12.10
CA ALA A 13 -12.70 20.97 -12.05
C ALA A 13 -12.67 21.81 -10.77
N ARG A 14 -13.82 22.29 -10.29
CA ARG A 14 -13.91 22.96 -9.00
C ARG A 14 -13.60 22.01 -7.84
N ALA A 15 -14.14 20.78 -7.85
CA ALA A 15 -13.86 19.79 -6.82
C ALA A 15 -12.37 19.40 -6.77
N ALA A 16 -11.67 19.44 -7.90
CA ALA A 16 -10.23 19.21 -7.99
C ALA A 16 -9.39 20.26 -7.23
N THR A 17 -9.94 21.43 -6.89
CA THR A 17 -9.23 22.47 -6.11
C THR A 17 -9.82 22.69 -4.72
N THR A 18 -11.15 22.61 -4.57
CA THR A 18 -11.82 23.04 -3.33
C THR A 18 -12.08 21.92 -2.32
N THR A 19 -11.87 20.66 -2.69
CA THR A 19 -12.12 19.54 -1.75
C THR A 19 -11.06 19.54 -0.65
N ALA A 20 -11.47 19.34 0.61
CA ALA A 20 -10.54 19.34 1.76
C ALA A 20 -9.49 18.22 1.66
N ASP A 21 -9.93 17.02 1.27
CA ASP A 21 -9.09 15.84 1.10
C ASP A 21 -8.21 15.93 -0.17
N PRO A 22 -6.87 15.91 -0.06
CA PRO A 22 -5.95 15.94 -1.20
C PRO A 22 -6.15 14.78 -2.19
N VAL A 23 -6.48 13.60 -1.68
CA VAL A 23 -6.62 12.41 -2.53
C VAL A 23 -7.85 12.53 -3.42
N SER A 24 -8.96 13.01 -2.85
CA SER A 24 -10.18 13.33 -3.59
C SER A 24 -9.94 14.40 -4.65
N ARG A 25 -9.16 15.45 -4.35
CA ARG A 25 -8.77 16.46 -5.37
C ARG A 25 -8.08 15.79 -6.56
N GLY A 26 -7.17 14.86 -6.28
CA GLY A 26 -6.46 14.11 -7.30
C GLY A 26 -7.31 13.22 -8.16
N LEU A 27 -8.21 12.45 -7.55
CA LEU A 27 -9.16 11.61 -8.28
C LEU A 27 -10.09 12.46 -9.17
N MET A 28 -10.56 13.61 -8.68
CA MET A 28 -11.38 14.53 -9.46
C MET A 28 -10.60 15.09 -10.65
N ARG A 29 -9.36 15.55 -10.45
CA ARG A 29 -8.48 16.05 -11.51
C ARG A 29 -8.20 14.98 -12.56
N ALA A 30 -7.77 13.79 -12.14
CA ALA A 30 -7.50 12.67 -13.03
C ALA A 30 -8.74 12.26 -13.85
N SER A 31 -9.93 12.39 -13.28
CA SER A 31 -11.18 12.09 -13.99
C SER A 31 -11.47 13.05 -15.15
N LEU A 32 -10.97 14.29 -15.11
CA LEU A 32 -11.17 15.28 -16.18
C LEU A 32 -10.55 14.84 -17.51
N ALA A 33 -9.46 14.07 -17.50
CA ALA A 33 -8.86 13.52 -18.71
C ALA A 33 -9.77 12.53 -19.46
N PHE A 34 -10.85 12.08 -18.82
CA PHE A 34 -11.84 11.15 -19.37
C PHE A 34 -13.22 11.78 -19.56
N LEU A 35 -13.42 13.02 -19.09
CA LEU A 35 -14.66 13.74 -19.25
C LEU A 35 -14.65 14.56 -20.54
N PRO A 36 -15.74 14.56 -21.32
CA PRO A 36 -15.88 15.55 -22.38
C PRO A 36 -15.93 16.94 -21.75
N ARG A 37 -15.24 17.92 -22.36
CA ARG A 37 -15.27 19.33 -21.90
C ARG A 37 -16.69 19.83 -21.65
N GLY A 38 -17.62 19.42 -22.51
CA GLY A 38 -18.96 20.01 -22.58
C GLY A 38 -18.89 21.45 -23.09
N GLY A 39 -20.05 22.00 -23.50
CA GLY A 39 -20.09 23.31 -24.16
C GLY A 39 -19.56 23.32 -25.60
N GLY A 40 -19.09 22.17 -26.11
CA GLY A 40 -18.95 21.92 -27.55
C GLY A 40 -20.31 21.63 -28.17
N ASN A 41 -20.55 22.20 -29.35
CA ASN A 41 -21.76 21.98 -30.11
C ASN A 41 -21.70 20.57 -30.72
N GLY A 42 -22.28 19.56 -30.09
CA GLY A 42 -22.61 18.31 -30.79
C GLY A 42 -23.48 18.57 -32.04
N ASP A 43 -24.19 19.71 -32.04
CA ASP A 43 -24.84 20.26 -33.21
C ASP A 43 -23.84 20.74 -34.28
N ASP A 44 -22.63 21.19 -33.97
CA ASP A 44 -21.61 21.55 -34.98
C ASP A 44 -21.06 20.32 -35.69
N ILE A 45 -21.07 19.14 -35.08
CA ILE A 45 -20.75 17.90 -35.81
C ILE A 45 -21.81 17.65 -36.88
N ARG A 46 -23.10 17.74 -36.51
CA ARG A 46 -24.22 17.49 -37.43
C ARG A 46 -24.38 18.60 -38.45
N MET A 47 -24.38 19.85 -38.01
CA MET A 47 -24.45 21.06 -38.84
C MET A 47 -23.19 21.24 -39.67
N GLY A 48 -22.02 20.84 -39.17
CA GLY A 48 -20.76 20.88 -39.91
C GLY A 48 -20.79 19.96 -41.12
N ILE A 49 -21.17 18.68 -40.95
CA ILE A 49 -21.31 17.78 -42.10
C ILE A 49 -22.42 18.27 -43.04
N LEU A 50 -23.56 18.71 -42.50
CA LEU A 50 -24.66 19.30 -43.29
C LEU A 50 -24.21 20.50 -44.13
N ASN A 51 -23.43 21.41 -43.54
CA ASN A 51 -22.92 22.58 -44.24
C ASN A 51 -21.95 22.18 -45.35
N ILE A 52 -21.12 21.16 -45.14
CA ILE A 52 -20.23 20.62 -46.16
C ILE A 52 -21.02 20.01 -47.31
N LEU A 53 -22.02 19.18 -47.00
CA LEU A 53 -22.90 18.59 -48.03
C LEU A 53 -23.58 19.70 -48.86
N ARG A 54 -24.07 20.75 -48.20
CA ARG A 54 -24.74 21.89 -48.87
C ARG A 54 -23.78 22.75 -49.69
N GLN A 55 -22.60 23.05 -49.15
CA GLN A 55 -21.58 23.88 -49.79
C GLN A 55 -21.08 23.25 -51.09
N HIS A 56 -20.94 21.93 -51.10
CA HIS A 56 -20.44 21.17 -52.26
C HIS A 56 -21.55 20.53 -53.10
N GLY A 57 -22.81 20.87 -52.85
CA GLY A 57 -23.95 20.43 -53.66
C GLY A 57 -24.24 18.92 -53.59
N ILE A 58 -23.87 18.26 -52.50
CA ILE A 58 -24.13 16.83 -52.27
C ILE A 58 -25.59 16.64 -51.84
N LYS A 59 -26.21 15.58 -52.35
CA LYS A 59 -27.60 15.23 -52.13
C LYS A 59 -27.89 15.00 -50.64
N GLU A 60 -28.88 15.71 -50.11
CA GLU A 60 -29.38 15.58 -48.73
C GLU A 60 -30.88 15.21 -48.79
N GLY A 61 -31.24 13.97 -48.45
CA GLY A 61 -32.63 13.52 -48.48
C GLY A 61 -33.29 13.66 -49.87
N HIS A 62 -34.37 14.45 -49.95
CA HIS A 62 -35.10 14.72 -51.19
C HIS A 62 -34.56 15.89 -52.03
N ARG A 63 -33.51 16.59 -51.55
CA ARG A 63 -32.95 17.73 -52.27
C ARG A 63 -32.13 17.25 -53.48
N PRO A 64 -32.23 17.88 -54.66
CA PRO A 64 -31.36 17.55 -55.79
C PRO A 64 -29.89 17.88 -55.50
N GLY A 65 -28.96 17.02 -55.91
CA GLY A 65 -27.52 17.18 -55.71
C GLY A 65 -26.70 15.98 -56.20
N ILE A 66 -25.38 16.03 -56.03
CA ILE A 66 -24.45 14.94 -56.32
C ILE A 66 -24.73 13.79 -55.34
N GLU A 67 -24.99 12.59 -55.86
CA GLU A 67 -25.18 11.40 -55.00
C GLU A 67 -23.82 10.89 -54.53
N ASP A 68 -23.56 10.97 -53.22
CA ASP A 68 -22.41 10.32 -52.59
C ASP A 68 -22.90 9.32 -51.53
N PRO A 69 -22.84 8.00 -51.82
CA PRO A 69 -23.34 6.97 -50.91
C PRO A 69 -22.62 6.96 -49.56
N PHE A 70 -21.30 7.11 -49.55
CA PHE A 70 -20.50 7.08 -48.33
C PHE A 70 -20.85 8.24 -47.39
N LEU A 71 -20.84 9.47 -47.91
CA LEU A 71 -21.15 10.66 -47.11
C LEU A 71 -22.61 10.66 -46.64
N SER A 72 -23.53 10.12 -47.43
CA SER A 72 -24.92 9.96 -47.02
C SER A 72 -25.06 8.98 -45.84
N GLN A 73 -24.36 7.83 -45.90
CA GLN A 73 -24.36 6.83 -44.83
C GLN A 73 -23.71 7.37 -43.56
N TRP A 74 -22.56 8.03 -43.70
CA TRP A 74 -21.86 8.61 -42.56
C TRP A 74 -22.67 9.74 -41.90
N HIS A 75 -23.30 10.61 -42.70
CA HIS A 75 -24.19 11.65 -42.21
C HIS A 75 -25.37 11.08 -41.40
N GLN A 76 -26.01 10.00 -41.87
CA GLN A 76 -27.07 9.32 -41.12
C GLN A 76 -26.56 8.69 -39.80
N LYS A 77 -25.34 8.13 -39.80
CA LYS A 77 -24.69 7.64 -38.58
C LYS A 77 -24.48 8.77 -37.59
N LEU A 78 -23.93 9.89 -38.02
CA LEU A 78 -23.65 11.08 -37.19
C LEU A 78 -24.93 11.70 -36.62
N HIS A 79 -26.05 11.64 -37.34
CA HIS A 79 -27.36 12.02 -36.82
C HIS A 79 -27.79 11.14 -35.64
N SER A 80 -27.54 9.84 -35.74
CA SER A 80 -28.00 8.85 -34.77
C SER A 80 -27.09 8.75 -33.56
N ASN A 81 -25.77 8.69 -33.76
CA ASN A 81 -24.79 8.57 -32.70
C ASN A 81 -23.39 9.00 -33.17
N THR A 82 -22.85 10.09 -32.59
CA THR A 82 -21.46 10.51 -32.79
C THR A 82 -20.53 9.81 -31.79
N THR A 83 -19.37 9.33 -32.24
CA THR A 83 -18.40 8.58 -31.44
C THR A 83 -16.98 9.08 -31.69
N PRO A 84 -16.02 8.87 -30.77
CA PRO A 84 -14.62 9.20 -31.02
C PRO A 84 -14.04 8.60 -32.31
N ASP A 85 -14.55 7.44 -32.74
CA ASP A 85 -14.18 6.79 -34.00
C ASP A 85 -14.44 7.67 -35.24
N ASP A 86 -15.37 8.64 -35.17
CA ASP A 86 -15.63 9.58 -36.28
C ASP A 86 -14.40 10.42 -36.63
N VAL A 87 -13.51 10.67 -35.67
CA VAL A 87 -12.21 11.30 -35.94
C VAL A 87 -11.38 10.45 -36.89
N LYS A 88 -11.35 9.13 -36.67
CA LYS A 88 -10.58 8.18 -37.49
C LYS A 88 -11.19 7.96 -38.86
N ILE A 89 -12.52 7.90 -38.93
CA ILE A 89 -13.26 7.87 -40.20
C ILE A 89 -12.96 9.13 -41.02
N CYS A 90 -12.92 10.30 -40.37
CA CYS A 90 -12.61 11.57 -41.04
C CYS A 90 -11.15 11.67 -41.51
N GLU A 91 -10.19 11.20 -40.71
CA GLU A 91 -8.76 11.12 -41.09
C GLU A 91 -8.57 10.21 -42.31
N ALA A 92 -9.18 9.03 -42.30
CA ALA A 92 -9.16 8.10 -43.43
C ALA A 92 -9.84 8.70 -44.68
N TYR A 93 -10.96 9.38 -44.52
CA TYR A 93 -11.65 10.04 -45.63
C TYR A 93 -10.82 11.17 -46.24
N LEU A 94 -10.14 11.99 -45.42
CA LEU A 94 -9.18 12.98 -45.90
C LEU A 94 -8.03 12.34 -46.68
N HIS A 95 -7.54 11.18 -46.23
CA HIS A 95 -6.49 10.45 -46.94
C HIS A 95 -6.97 9.97 -48.32
N PHE A 96 -8.20 9.47 -48.42
CA PHE A 96 -8.86 9.22 -49.71
C PHE A 96 -8.99 10.48 -50.56
N LEU A 97 -9.42 11.61 -49.99
CA LEU A 97 -9.54 12.86 -50.76
C LEU A 97 -8.19 13.34 -51.32
N HIS A 98 -7.08 13.05 -50.64
CA HIS A 98 -5.74 13.35 -51.13
C HIS A 98 -5.25 12.39 -52.22
N THR A 99 -5.56 11.09 -52.11
CA THR A 99 -5.00 10.04 -52.97
C THR A 99 -5.89 9.67 -54.15
N GLY A 100 -7.20 9.87 -54.03
CA GLY A 100 -8.21 9.37 -54.97
C GLY A 100 -8.42 7.85 -54.93
N ASN A 101 -7.71 7.13 -54.06
CA ASN A 101 -7.79 5.68 -53.97
C ASN A 101 -8.64 5.24 -52.76
N TRP A 102 -9.73 4.54 -53.02
CA TRP A 102 -10.63 4.07 -51.96
C TRP A 102 -10.02 2.95 -51.10
N ASP A 103 -9.06 2.19 -51.62
CA ASP A 103 -8.38 1.17 -50.81
C ASP A 103 -7.47 1.83 -49.75
N GLU A 104 -6.92 3.02 -50.04
CA GLU A 104 -6.12 3.80 -49.09
C GLU A 104 -6.96 4.33 -47.92
N PHE A 105 -8.28 4.53 -48.09
CA PHE A 105 -9.18 4.81 -46.97
C PHE A 105 -9.12 3.66 -45.96
N TRP A 106 -9.29 2.42 -46.43
CA TRP A 106 -9.32 1.24 -45.56
C TRP A 106 -7.96 0.93 -44.96
N ALA A 107 -6.89 1.04 -45.75
CA ALA A 107 -5.53 0.88 -45.25
C ALA A 107 -5.21 1.89 -44.15
N HIS A 108 -5.55 3.17 -44.36
CA HIS A 108 -5.34 4.22 -43.37
C HIS A 108 -6.19 4.02 -42.11
N LEU A 109 -7.46 3.63 -42.29
CA LEU A 109 -8.40 3.38 -41.19
C LEU A 109 -7.94 2.21 -40.31
N TRP A 110 -7.41 1.15 -40.93
CA TRP A 110 -6.84 0.02 -40.20
C TRP A 110 -5.53 0.38 -39.50
N ASN A 111 -4.56 0.94 -40.23
CA ASN A 111 -3.22 1.20 -39.70
C ASN A 111 -3.22 2.26 -38.58
N ASN A 112 -4.11 3.26 -38.65
CA ASN A 112 -4.13 4.37 -37.70
C ASN A 112 -5.34 4.37 -36.76
N GLY A 113 -6.41 3.67 -37.12
CA GLY A 113 -7.65 3.58 -36.34
C GLY A 113 -7.92 2.19 -35.73
N GLY A 114 -7.29 1.14 -36.25
CA GLY A 114 -7.55 -0.25 -35.83
C GLY A 114 -8.99 -0.72 -36.13
N LEU A 115 -9.71 -0.03 -37.00
CA LEU A 115 -11.12 -0.29 -37.30
C LEU A 115 -11.24 -1.10 -38.60
N THR A 116 -11.99 -2.19 -38.53
CA THR A 116 -12.32 -3.04 -39.68
C THR A 116 -13.62 -2.60 -40.36
N ARG A 117 -13.89 -3.19 -41.53
CA ARG A 117 -15.13 -2.96 -42.26
C ARG A 117 -16.33 -3.49 -41.47
N GLU A 118 -16.14 -4.60 -40.77
CA GLU A 118 -17.11 -5.23 -39.89
C GLU A 118 -17.42 -4.34 -38.68
N ASP A 119 -16.41 -3.67 -38.12
CA ASP A 119 -16.59 -2.74 -37.00
C ASP A 119 -17.50 -1.57 -37.38
N LEU A 120 -17.24 -0.94 -38.54
CA LEU A 120 -18.08 0.15 -39.05
C LEU A 120 -19.50 -0.34 -39.39
N ALA A 121 -19.63 -1.52 -40.02
CA ALA A 121 -20.93 -2.13 -40.30
C ALA A 121 -21.70 -2.48 -39.01
N GLY A 122 -20.99 -2.74 -37.91
CA GLY A 122 -21.55 -2.94 -36.59
C GLY A 122 -22.12 -1.67 -35.93
N MET A 123 -21.72 -0.47 -36.37
CA MET A 123 -22.18 0.81 -35.81
C MET A 123 -23.65 1.09 -36.17
N LYS A 124 -24.44 1.63 -35.23
CA LYS A 124 -25.89 1.86 -35.43
C LYS A 124 -26.17 2.97 -36.46
N ALA A 125 -27.21 2.74 -37.29
CA ALA A 125 -27.76 3.62 -38.33
C ALA A 125 -26.78 4.04 -39.46
N GLY A 126 -27.28 4.14 -40.70
CA GLY A 126 -26.50 4.45 -41.91
C GLY A 126 -25.69 3.26 -42.45
N TRP A 127 -24.81 2.67 -41.64
CA TRP A 127 -23.91 1.60 -42.07
C TRP A 127 -24.54 0.20 -42.07
N ARG A 128 -25.42 -0.08 -41.10
CA ARG A 128 -26.03 -1.42 -40.88
C ARG A 128 -27.04 -1.85 -41.94
N SER A 129 -27.78 -0.90 -42.51
CA SER A 129 -28.94 -1.23 -43.35
C SER A 129 -28.56 -1.65 -44.76
N ASP A 130 -27.48 -1.11 -45.31
CA ASP A 130 -27.16 -1.21 -46.75
C ASP A 130 -25.70 -1.63 -47.03
N GLY A 131 -24.88 -1.84 -45.98
CA GLY A 131 -23.44 -2.09 -46.11
C GLY A 131 -22.66 -0.82 -46.44
N ILE A 132 -21.32 -0.83 -46.33
CA ILE A 132 -20.51 0.40 -46.54
C ILE A 132 -20.19 0.56 -48.03
N HIS A 133 -20.82 1.55 -48.64
CA HIS A 133 -20.58 1.93 -50.04
C HIS A 133 -19.46 2.98 -50.12
N GLY A 134 -18.67 2.90 -51.19
CA GLY A 134 -17.65 3.92 -51.48
C GLY A 134 -18.26 5.23 -52.00
N PRO A 135 -17.49 6.32 -51.99
CA PRO A 135 -17.89 7.59 -52.59
C PRO A 135 -18.07 7.43 -54.11
N ALA A 136 -19.07 8.11 -54.68
CA ALA A 136 -19.38 7.99 -56.11
C ALA A 136 -18.37 8.73 -57.00
N LEU A 137 -17.74 9.78 -56.46
CA LEU A 137 -16.78 10.63 -57.15
C LEU A 137 -15.63 10.98 -56.22
N HIS A 138 -14.42 11.08 -56.77
CA HIS A 138 -13.30 11.69 -56.05
C HIS A 138 -13.41 13.22 -56.11
N MET A 139 -13.53 13.85 -54.94
CA MET A 139 -13.85 15.28 -54.81
C MET A 139 -12.77 16.01 -53.98
N PRO A 140 -11.55 16.22 -54.52
CA PRO A 140 -10.43 16.80 -53.76
C PRO A 140 -10.66 18.25 -53.31
N HIS A 141 -11.57 18.98 -53.94
CA HIS A 141 -11.93 20.34 -53.55
C HIS A 141 -12.61 20.43 -52.16
N MET A 142 -13.03 19.30 -51.56
CA MET A 142 -13.58 19.25 -50.21
C MET A 142 -12.52 19.11 -49.11
N ILE A 143 -11.24 18.96 -49.45
CA ILE A 143 -10.15 18.71 -48.49
C ILE A 143 -10.16 19.73 -47.36
N ASP A 144 -10.24 21.03 -47.66
CA ASP A 144 -10.17 22.06 -46.62
C ASP A 144 -11.44 22.10 -45.74
N SER A 145 -12.61 21.81 -46.33
CA SER A 145 -13.86 21.62 -45.59
C SER A 145 -13.76 20.45 -44.62
N PHE A 146 -13.20 19.31 -45.04
CA PHE A 146 -13.01 18.15 -44.17
C PHE A 146 -11.87 18.31 -43.18
N LYS A 147 -10.84 19.13 -43.45
CA LYS A 147 -9.83 19.52 -42.44
C LYS A 147 -10.48 20.33 -41.32
N HIS A 148 -11.33 21.31 -41.67
CA HIS A 148 -12.10 22.05 -40.67
C HIS A 148 -13.08 21.14 -39.92
N TYR A 149 -13.72 20.20 -40.62
CA TYR A 149 -14.61 19.23 -39.99
C TYR A 149 -13.89 18.28 -39.02
N LEU A 150 -12.70 17.81 -39.40
CA LEU A 150 -11.85 17.00 -38.53
C LEU A 150 -11.50 17.78 -37.26
N TRP A 151 -11.23 19.08 -37.38
CA TRP A 151 -11.01 19.94 -36.21
C TRP A 151 -12.26 19.98 -35.31
N ILE A 152 -13.48 20.13 -35.85
CA ILE A 152 -14.73 20.08 -35.07
C ILE A 152 -14.88 18.73 -34.34
N LEU A 153 -14.64 17.62 -35.04
CA LEU A 153 -14.71 16.27 -34.48
C LEU A 153 -13.72 16.05 -33.34
N LYS A 154 -12.44 16.40 -33.56
CA LYS A 154 -11.38 16.32 -32.53
C LYS A 154 -11.70 17.18 -31.33
N THR A 155 -12.17 18.39 -31.56
CA THR A 155 -12.54 19.35 -30.52
C THR A 155 -13.74 18.89 -29.69
N THR A 156 -14.71 18.23 -30.31
CA THR A 156 -15.93 17.77 -29.64
C THR A 156 -15.73 16.46 -28.88
N HIS A 157 -14.88 15.56 -29.40
CA HIS A 157 -14.56 14.28 -28.77
C HIS A 157 -13.29 14.31 -27.88
N GLY A 158 -12.48 15.37 -27.97
CA GLY A 158 -11.13 15.49 -27.40
C GLY A 158 -11.04 16.03 -25.98
N GLY A 159 -11.90 15.56 -25.07
CA GLY A 159 -11.79 15.93 -23.63
C GLY A 159 -10.46 15.54 -22.96
N GLY A 160 -9.62 14.76 -23.63
CA GLY A 160 -8.28 14.38 -23.16
C GLY A 160 -7.22 14.37 -24.26
N ASP A 161 -7.38 15.22 -25.28
CA ASP A 161 -6.37 15.51 -26.30
C ASP A 161 -5.68 16.84 -25.95
N VAL A 162 -4.35 16.84 -25.90
CA VAL A 162 -3.57 17.99 -25.41
C VAL A 162 -3.65 19.19 -26.36
N ASP A 163 -3.72 18.95 -27.68
CA ASP A 163 -3.86 20.02 -28.69
C ASP A 163 -5.22 20.73 -28.54
N SER A 164 -6.29 19.96 -28.37
CA SER A 164 -7.64 20.47 -28.14
C SER A 164 -7.74 21.22 -26.80
N ALA A 165 -7.18 20.65 -25.73
CA ALA A 165 -7.17 21.27 -24.41
C ALA A 165 -6.41 22.61 -24.40
N MET A 166 -5.26 22.68 -25.09
CA MET A 166 -4.49 23.91 -25.23
C MET A 166 -5.28 25.01 -25.95
N ASN A 167 -5.97 24.68 -27.04
CA ASN A 167 -6.79 25.65 -27.77
C ASN A 167 -7.88 26.28 -26.91
N PHE A 168 -8.49 25.51 -26.00
CA PHE A 168 -9.52 26.03 -25.09
C PHE A 168 -8.95 26.76 -23.88
N ALA A 169 -7.81 26.32 -23.36
CA ALA A 169 -7.18 26.94 -22.21
C ALA A 169 -6.49 28.27 -22.54
N ARG A 170 -6.21 28.55 -23.83
CA ARG A 170 -5.38 29.67 -24.30
C ARG A 170 -5.70 31.01 -23.64
N ASP A 171 -6.97 31.40 -23.58
CA ASP A 171 -7.39 32.69 -23.01
C ASP A 171 -7.30 32.72 -21.47
N GLY A 172 -7.16 31.56 -20.83
CA GLY A 172 -6.96 31.40 -19.39
C GLY A 172 -5.50 31.29 -18.96
N LEU A 173 -4.54 31.33 -19.88
CA LEU A 173 -3.12 31.14 -19.60
C LEU A 173 -2.34 32.48 -19.63
N PRO A 174 -1.30 32.64 -18.79
CA PRO A 174 -0.27 33.64 -19.03
C PRO A 174 0.36 33.48 -20.42
N GLY A 175 0.63 34.59 -21.11
CA GLY A 175 1.06 34.56 -22.52
C GLY A 175 2.38 33.81 -22.76
N ASP A 176 3.29 33.84 -21.78
CA ASP A 176 4.54 33.10 -21.79
C ASP A 176 4.33 31.59 -21.57
N VAL A 177 3.46 31.19 -20.62
CA VAL A 177 3.06 29.78 -20.44
C VAL A 177 2.36 29.24 -21.70
N ALA A 178 1.48 30.03 -22.31
CA ALA A 178 0.81 29.65 -23.55
C ALA A 178 1.82 29.40 -24.68
N TRP A 179 2.85 30.24 -24.79
CA TRP A 179 3.92 30.06 -25.77
C TRP A 179 4.73 28.79 -25.51
N GLU A 180 5.05 28.47 -24.25
CA GLU A 180 5.77 27.25 -23.90
C GLU A 180 5.00 25.99 -24.25
N VAL A 181 3.68 25.96 -24.02
CA VAL A 181 2.83 24.83 -24.42
C VAL A 181 2.81 24.70 -25.93
N ASP A 182 2.67 25.81 -26.67
CA ASP A 182 2.71 25.79 -28.14
C ASP A 182 4.06 25.29 -28.68
N ASP A 183 5.19 25.69 -28.09
CA ASP A 183 6.53 25.22 -28.46
C ASP A 183 6.70 23.71 -28.18
N LEU A 184 6.24 23.25 -27.02
CA LEU A 184 6.22 21.83 -26.67
C LEU A 184 5.43 21.00 -27.69
N LEU A 185 4.24 21.48 -28.09
CA LEU A 185 3.38 20.76 -29.04
C LEU A 185 3.94 20.74 -30.46
N ARG A 186 4.73 21.75 -30.86
CA ARG A 186 5.47 21.76 -32.14
C ARG A 186 6.64 20.77 -32.13
N ASN A 187 7.25 20.53 -30.97
CA ASN A 187 8.40 19.66 -30.79
C ASN A 187 8.06 18.35 -30.07
N ARG A 188 6.83 17.85 -30.24
CA ARG A 188 6.22 16.77 -29.43
C ARG A 188 7.00 15.45 -29.35
N ASP A 189 7.92 15.20 -30.27
CA ASP A 189 8.72 13.97 -30.32
C ASP A 189 10.17 14.18 -29.88
N ALA A 190 10.53 15.38 -29.43
CA ALA A 190 11.85 15.64 -28.89
C ALA A 190 12.06 14.96 -27.54
N TRP A 191 13.29 14.50 -27.28
CA TRP A 191 13.66 13.77 -26.06
C TRP A 191 13.42 14.55 -24.76
N TRP A 192 13.47 15.89 -24.82
CA TRP A 192 13.30 16.78 -23.67
C TRP A 192 11.83 17.06 -23.31
N VAL A 193 10.87 16.61 -24.14
CA VAL A 193 9.43 16.89 -23.95
C VAL A 193 8.91 16.48 -22.57
N PRO A 194 9.21 15.28 -22.03
CA PRO A 194 8.74 14.91 -20.69
C PRO A 194 9.17 15.91 -19.61
N GLY A 195 10.41 16.40 -19.67
CA GLY A 195 10.93 17.43 -18.76
C GLY A 195 10.14 18.72 -18.86
N LYS A 196 9.92 19.19 -20.09
CA LYS A 196 9.16 20.42 -20.35
C LYS A 196 7.70 20.32 -19.91
N ILE A 197 7.07 19.14 -20.00
CA ILE A 197 5.72 18.93 -19.46
C ILE A 197 5.70 19.20 -17.95
N VAL A 198 6.65 18.64 -17.19
CA VAL A 198 6.71 18.82 -15.73
C VAL A 198 6.93 20.29 -15.36
N GLU A 199 7.82 21.00 -16.08
CA GLU A 199 8.02 22.44 -15.90
C GLU A 199 6.73 23.23 -16.12
N ILE A 200 6.05 23.01 -17.25
CA ILE A 200 4.80 23.70 -17.59
C ILE A 200 3.73 23.38 -16.54
N ARG A 201 3.55 22.11 -16.17
CA ARG A 201 2.56 21.70 -15.17
C ARG A 201 2.80 22.36 -13.82
N LYS A 202 4.06 22.47 -13.38
CA LYS A 202 4.42 23.19 -12.15
C LYS A 202 3.95 24.65 -12.20
N ARG A 203 4.15 25.33 -13.33
CA ARG A 203 3.68 26.71 -13.54
C ARG A 203 2.15 26.81 -13.63
N LEU A 204 1.49 25.78 -14.16
CA LEU A 204 0.04 25.74 -14.24
C LEU A 204 -0.61 25.66 -12.86
N LEU A 205 0.03 25.06 -11.85
CA LEU A 205 -0.50 25.02 -10.48
C LEU A 205 -0.81 26.44 -9.97
N ASP A 206 0.07 27.40 -10.20
CA ASP A 206 -0.13 28.81 -9.82
C ASP A 206 -1.30 29.48 -10.58
N VAL A 207 -1.72 28.90 -11.72
CA VAL A 207 -2.78 29.42 -12.58
C VAL A 207 -4.15 28.85 -12.22
N TRP A 208 -4.24 27.57 -11.83
CA TRP A 208 -5.54 26.92 -11.61
C TRP A 208 -5.79 26.45 -10.18
N GLN A 209 -4.79 26.33 -9.32
CA GLN A 209 -4.96 25.80 -7.96
C GLN A 209 -5.50 26.86 -6.98
N HIS A 210 -6.71 27.35 -7.25
CA HIS A 210 -7.41 28.35 -6.46
C HIS A 210 -8.92 28.02 -6.36
N ASP A 211 -9.67 28.76 -5.54
CA ASP A 211 -11.07 28.44 -5.20
C ASP A 211 -12.05 28.47 -6.39
N ASN A 212 -11.70 29.20 -7.46
CA ASN A 212 -12.54 29.32 -8.65
C ASN A 212 -11.77 29.02 -9.96
N PRO A 213 -11.31 27.77 -10.17
CA PRO A 213 -10.40 27.42 -11.27
C PRO A 213 -11.02 27.65 -12.65
N ASN A 214 -10.18 28.06 -13.62
CA ASN A 214 -10.58 27.95 -15.02
C ASN A 214 -10.60 26.46 -15.41
N ARG A 215 -11.79 25.92 -15.65
CA ARG A 215 -12.02 24.52 -16.05
C ARG A 215 -11.08 24.09 -17.19
N ASP A 216 -10.96 24.91 -18.22
CA ASP A 216 -10.20 24.53 -19.42
C ASP A 216 -8.69 24.44 -19.13
N VAL A 217 -8.17 25.24 -18.19
CA VAL A 217 -6.79 25.15 -17.72
C VAL A 217 -6.55 23.89 -16.88
N VAL A 218 -7.49 23.50 -16.00
CA VAL A 218 -7.39 22.23 -15.25
C VAL A 218 -7.44 21.03 -16.19
N MET A 219 -8.28 21.08 -17.23
CA MET A 219 -8.34 20.03 -18.26
C MET A 219 -7.06 19.96 -19.10
N LEU A 220 -6.40 21.09 -19.35
CA LEU A 220 -5.07 21.13 -19.98
C LEU A 220 -4.02 20.45 -19.09
N ASP A 221 -3.98 20.73 -17.78
CA ASP A 221 -3.06 20.04 -16.87
C ASP A 221 -3.26 18.51 -16.89
N ALA A 222 -4.51 18.05 -16.79
CA ALA A 222 -4.83 16.63 -16.83
C ALA A 222 -4.46 15.98 -18.19
N SER A 223 -4.61 16.72 -19.28
CA SER A 223 -4.21 16.28 -20.63
C SER A 223 -2.68 16.24 -20.80
N LEU A 224 -1.96 17.19 -20.22
CA LEU A 224 -0.49 17.21 -20.19
C LEU A 224 0.07 16.03 -19.40
N GLU A 225 -0.53 15.67 -18.26
CA GLU A 225 -0.13 14.47 -17.51
C GLU A 225 -0.36 13.18 -18.31
N LYS A 226 -1.51 13.07 -19.00
CA LYS A 226 -1.78 11.95 -19.88
C LYS A 226 -0.74 11.89 -21.02
N PHE A 227 -0.38 13.03 -21.60
CA PHE A 227 0.62 13.13 -22.64
C PHE A 227 2.02 12.74 -22.14
N PHE A 228 2.41 13.16 -20.93
CA PHE A 228 3.63 12.74 -20.25
C PHE A 228 3.69 11.21 -20.14
N ARG A 229 2.62 10.57 -19.63
CA ARG A 229 2.56 9.12 -19.50
C ARG A 229 2.79 8.41 -20.83
N THR A 230 2.11 8.85 -21.90
CA THR A 230 2.29 8.28 -23.24
C THR A 230 3.73 8.40 -23.73
N LYS A 231 4.41 9.51 -23.42
CA LYS A 231 5.82 9.70 -23.80
C LYS A 231 6.76 8.82 -23.01
N VAL A 232 6.58 8.71 -21.69
CA VAL A 232 7.40 7.84 -20.84
C VAL A 232 7.22 6.36 -21.18
N GLU A 233 5.99 5.92 -21.43
CA GLU A 233 5.69 4.52 -21.81
C GLU A 233 6.30 4.11 -23.16
N ALA A 234 6.54 5.07 -24.05
CA ALA A 234 7.16 4.82 -25.36
C ALA A 234 8.69 4.69 -25.31
N ILE A 235 9.33 5.00 -24.17
CA ILE A 235 10.78 4.95 -24.02
C ILE A 235 11.25 3.49 -23.92
N ASP A 236 12.30 3.15 -24.66
CA ASP A 236 13.02 1.88 -24.47
C ASP A 236 13.94 1.95 -23.25
N HIS A 237 13.38 1.59 -22.09
CA HIS A 237 14.07 1.58 -20.81
C HIS A 237 15.27 0.62 -20.77
N GLY A 238 15.30 -0.41 -21.63
CA GLY A 238 16.40 -1.37 -21.67
C GLY A 238 17.66 -0.83 -22.35
N ALA A 239 17.51 0.20 -23.18
CA ALA A 239 18.61 0.86 -23.89
C ALA A 239 19.21 2.05 -23.13
N MET A 240 18.57 2.49 -22.03
CA MET A 240 19.02 3.64 -21.24
C MET A 240 20.16 3.28 -20.29
N SER A 241 21.04 4.25 -20.02
CA SER A 241 22.00 4.11 -18.93
C SER A 241 21.29 4.13 -17.57
N SER A 242 21.94 3.59 -16.54
CA SER A 242 21.40 3.56 -15.19
C SER A 242 21.19 4.98 -14.62
N ASP A 243 22.05 5.94 -14.96
CA ASP A 243 21.86 7.34 -14.58
C ASP A 243 20.67 8.00 -15.29
N ASP A 244 20.48 7.73 -16.59
CA ASP A 244 19.30 8.23 -17.31
C ASP A 244 18.00 7.63 -16.77
N LEU A 245 18.02 6.36 -16.36
CA LEU A 245 16.89 5.70 -15.71
C LEU A 245 16.54 6.34 -14.37
N LEU A 246 17.55 6.72 -13.58
CA LEU A 246 17.33 7.44 -12.31
C LEU A 246 16.76 8.84 -12.56
N SER A 247 17.26 9.56 -13.56
CA SER A 247 16.71 10.87 -13.94
C SER A 247 15.27 10.76 -14.46
N LEU A 248 14.93 9.72 -15.23
CA LEU A 248 13.57 9.47 -15.67
C LEU A 248 12.64 9.10 -14.51
N LEU A 249 13.12 8.33 -13.54
CA LEU A 249 12.39 8.01 -12.31
C LEU A 249 12.09 9.27 -11.49
N GLU A 250 13.11 10.10 -11.22
CA GLU A 250 12.95 11.36 -10.50
C GLU A 250 11.94 12.27 -11.21
N LEU A 251 12.04 12.39 -12.54
CA LEU A 251 11.12 13.17 -13.35
C LEU A 251 9.67 12.65 -13.26
N SER A 252 9.50 11.32 -13.30
CA SER A 252 8.19 10.66 -13.17
C SER A 252 7.58 10.86 -11.79
N LEU A 253 8.38 10.71 -10.73
CA LEU A 253 7.95 10.97 -9.35
C LEU A 253 7.59 12.45 -9.16
N THR A 254 8.39 13.37 -9.71
CA THR A 254 8.11 14.81 -9.69
C THR A 254 6.76 15.09 -10.33
N ASN A 255 6.51 14.55 -11.53
CA ASN A 255 5.25 14.73 -12.25
C ASN A 255 4.01 14.29 -11.44
N VAL A 256 4.12 13.19 -10.69
CA VAL A 256 3.03 12.68 -9.84
C VAL A 256 2.91 13.48 -8.54
N ALA A 257 4.03 13.91 -7.95
CA ALA A 257 4.05 14.65 -6.70
C ALA A 257 3.61 16.11 -6.83
N LEU A 258 3.60 16.69 -8.05
CA LEU A 258 3.29 18.11 -8.30
C LEU A 258 2.03 18.61 -7.59
N THR A 259 0.95 17.82 -7.60
CA THR A 259 -0.35 18.21 -7.04
C THR A 259 -0.47 17.89 -5.54
N ASN A 260 0.57 17.31 -4.94
CA ASN A 260 0.65 16.93 -3.53
C ASN A 260 -0.54 16.08 -3.05
N GLU A 261 -0.97 15.15 -3.91
CA GLU A 261 -2.12 14.28 -3.67
C GLU A 261 -1.75 13.06 -2.81
N SER A 262 -0.46 12.70 -2.73
CA SER A 262 0.04 11.54 -2.00
C SER A 262 1.26 11.88 -1.14
N PRO A 263 1.15 11.84 0.20
CA PRO A 263 2.30 12.05 1.08
C PRO A 263 3.37 10.95 0.94
N ARG A 264 2.96 9.75 0.50
CA ARG A 264 3.88 8.62 0.25
C ARG A 264 4.80 8.91 -0.92
N ILE A 265 4.24 9.36 -2.05
CA ILE A 265 5.01 9.69 -3.26
C ILE A 265 5.87 10.94 -3.01
N ALA A 266 5.38 11.92 -2.27
CA ALA A 266 6.17 13.09 -1.89
C ALA A 266 7.40 12.70 -1.05
N SER A 267 7.22 11.80 -0.07
CA SER A 267 8.33 11.28 0.76
C SER A 267 9.31 10.47 -0.08
N ALA A 268 8.81 9.64 -1.00
CA ALA A 268 9.64 8.85 -1.92
C ALA A 268 10.47 9.74 -2.85
N LEU A 269 9.86 10.78 -3.43
CA LEU A 269 10.56 11.77 -4.26
C LEU A 269 11.69 12.44 -3.48
N THR A 270 11.40 12.92 -2.27
CA THR A 270 12.41 13.61 -1.44
C THR A 270 13.57 12.67 -1.09
N PHE A 271 13.28 11.40 -0.80
CA PHE A 271 14.31 10.41 -0.50
C PHE A 271 15.17 10.08 -1.74
N VAL A 272 14.56 9.90 -2.92
CA VAL A 272 15.26 9.70 -4.18
C VAL A 272 16.13 10.91 -4.52
N GLN A 273 15.60 12.13 -4.45
CA GLN A 273 16.33 13.36 -4.76
C GLN A 273 17.56 13.54 -3.88
N ARG A 274 17.44 13.29 -2.57
CA ARG A 274 18.59 13.34 -1.66
C ARG A 274 19.61 12.24 -2.00
N SER A 275 19.14 11.05 -2.38
CA SER A 275 19.98 9.92 -2.82
C SER A 275 20.66 10.15 -4.16
N MET A 276 20.17 11.06 -5.00
CA MET A 276 20.81 11.40 -6.27
C MET A 276 22.07 12.27 -6.10
N GLY A 277 22.32 12.82 -4.92
CA GLY A 277 23.52 13.60 -4.59
C GLY A 277 24.75 12.73 -4.25
N GLY A 278 25.92 13.37 -4.21
CA GLY A 278 27.19 12.72 -3.83
C GLY A 278 27.84 11.89 -4.95
N GLU A 279 28.81 11.05 -4.57
CA GLU A 279 29.51 10.14 -5.49
C GLU A 279 28.67 8.86 -5.72
N ARG A 280 28.07 8.76 -6.91
CA ARG A 280 27.18 7.66 -7.29
C ARG A 280 27.96 6.36 -7.53
N TRP A 281 27.24 5.24 -7.43
CA TRP A 281 27.75 3.89 -7.70
C TRP A 281 28.87 3.41 -6.75
N THR A 282 29.03 4.06 -5.60
CA THR A 282 29.81 3.53 -4.47
C THR A 282 28.96 2.55 -3.66
N GLU A 283 29.58 1.73 -2.80
CA GLU A 283 28.86 0.76 -1.96
C GLU A 283 27.86 1.45 -1.02
N GLU A 284 28.29 2.51 -0.33
CA GLU A 284 27.44 3.28 0.59
C GLU A 284 26.28 3.96 -0.16
N TRP A 285 26.57 4.60 -1.29
CA TRP A 285 25.54 5.19 -2.13
C TRP A 285 24.55 4.13 -2.65
N SER A 286 25.03 2.96 -3.06
CA SER A 286 24.17 1.87 -3.55
C SER A 286 23.23 1.33 -2.48
N LYS A 287 23.66 1.25 -1.22
CA LYS A 287 22.76 0.88 -0.10
C LYS A 287 21.67 1.93 0.11
N THR A 288 22.02 3.21 0.05
CA THR A 288 21.06 4.31 0.20
C THR A 288 20.07 4.35 -0.95
N MET A 289 20.54 4.24 -2.19
CA MET A 289 19.67 4.22 -3.36
C MET A 289 18.79 2.95 -3.40
N ASP A 290 19.29 1.77 -3.03
CA ASP A 290 18.44 0.56 -2.95
C ASP A 290 17.31 0.74 -1.92
N ALA A 291 17.59 1.34 -0.76
CA ALA A 291 16.57 1.68 0.22
C ALA A 291 15.56 2.71 -0.31
N ALA A 292 16.01 3.76 -1.01
CA ALA A 292 15.12 4.76 -1.62
C ALA A 292 14.24 4.17 -2.73
N LEU A 293 14.77 3.27 -3.56
CA LEU A 293 14.00 2.59 -4.61
C LEU A 293 12.99 1.59 -4.02
N ASP A 294 13.36 0.87 -2.95
CA ASP A 294 12.43 -0.03 -2.25
C ASP A 294 11.30 0.76 -1.59
N PHE A 295 11.63 1.86 -0.89
CA PHE A 295 10.63 2.79 -0.35
C PHE A 295 9.71 3.36 -1.44
N THR A 296 10.28 3.75 -2.59
CA THR A 296 9.52 4.24 -3.75
C THR A 296 8.55 3.17 -4.27
N ALA A 297 9.00 1.92 -4.40
CA ALA A 297 8.15 0.82 -4.84
C ALA A 297 6.97 0.61 -3.87
N LEU A 298 7.23 0.64 -2.56
CA LEU A 298 6.19 0.52 -1.53
C LEU A 298 5.22 1.70 -1.54
N ALA A 299 5.72 2.92 -1.72
CA ALA A 299 4.89 4.12 -1.84
C ALA A 299 3.93 4.01 -3.03
N MET A 300 4.43 3.54 -4.18
CA MET A 300 3.62 3.30 -5.38
C MET A 300 2.59 2.18 -5.15
N GLU A 301 2.99 1.06 -4.53
CA GLU A 301 2.10 -0.05 -4.20
C GLU A 301 0.97 0.42 -3.27
N GLY A 302 1.30 1.15 -2.20
CA GLY A 302 0.31 1.69 -1.25
C GLY A 302 -0.69 2.65 -1.90
N ASP A 303 -0.25 3.48 -2.85
CA ASP A 303 -1.14 4.35 -3.62
C ASP A 303 -2.03 3.56 -4.57
N MET A 304 -1.50 2.55 -5.26
CA MET A 304 -2.29 1.74 -6.18
C MET A 304 -3.34 0.92 -5.45
N ASP A 305 -2.97 0.35 -4.29
CA ASP A 305 -3.88 -0.36 -3.42
C ASP A 305 -4.98 0.55 -2.88
N PHE A 306 -4.65 1.79 -2.52
CA PHE A 306 -5.64 2.80 -2.16
C PHE A 306 -6.62 3.07 -3.32
N VAL A 307 -6.11 3.37 -4.51
CA VAL A 307 -6.95 3.67 -5.69
C VAL A 307 -7.84 2.47 -6.05
N CYS A 308 -7.29 1.25 -5.96
CA CYS A 308 -8.03 0.02 -6.16
C CYS A 308 -9.20 -0.07 -5.17
N ARG A 309 -8.93 0.03 -3.86
CA ARG A 309 -9.98 -0.01 -2.83
C ARG A 309 -11.03 1.09 -3.01
N ALA A 310 -10.61 2.32 -3.27
CA ALA A 310 -11.49 3.47 -3.42
C ALA A 310 -12.43 3.35 -4.65
N THR A 311 -11.94 2.77 -5.75
CA THR A 311 -12.72 2.65 -6.99
C THR A 311 -13.53 1.36 -7.08
N GLN A 312 -13.15 0.31 -6.35
CA GLN A 312 -13.79 -1.02 -6.44
C GLN A 312 -15.27 -0.99 -6.02
N SER A 313 -15.63 -0.24 -4.98
CA SER A 313 -17.03 -0.12 -4.55
C SER A 313 -17.92 0.46 -5.67
N ALA A 314 -17.46 1.52 -6.35
CA ALA A 314 -18.17 2.10 -7.48
C ALA A 314 -18.25 1.11 -8.66
N ALA A 315 -17.19 0.35 -8.93
CA ALA A 315 -17.19 -0.69 -9.95
C ALA A 315 -18.24 -1.79 -9.64
N ASN A 316 -18.35 -2.21 -8.38
CA ASN A 316 -19.34 -3.20 -7.92
C ASN A 316 -20.79 -2.67 -8.06
N VAL A 317 -21.02 -1.38 -7.83
CA VAL A 317 -22.34 -0.76 -8.06
C VAL A 317 -22.68 -0.69 -9.55
N ILE A 318 -21.71 -0.39 -10.43
CA ILE A 318 -21.92 -0.40 -11.88
C ILE A 318 -22.17 -1.83 -12.37
N ALA A 319 -21.41 -2.80 -11.83
CA ALA A 319 -21.57 -4.23 -12.11
C ALA A 319 -22.99 -4.71 -11.85
N SER A 320 -23.55 -4.44 -10.66
CA SER A 320 -24.88 -4.91 -10.26
C SER A 320 -25.99 -4.37 -11.16
N LYS A 321 -25.74 -3.29 -11.89
CA LYS A 321 -26.68 -2.69 -12.84
C LYS A 321 -26.44 -3.09 -14.30
N SER A 322 -25.31 -3.74 -14.60
CA SER A 322 -24.98 -4.19 -15.95
C SER A 322 -25.39 -5.64 -16.15
N THR A 323 -26.25 -5.90 -17.14
CA THR A 323 -26.68 -7.26 -17.50
C THR A 323 -25.72 -7.96 -18.48
N LYS A 324 -24.61 -7.32 -18.87
CA LYS A 324 -23.73 -7.77 -19.96
C LYS A 324 -22.23 -7.69 -19.66
N THR A 325 -21.83 -7.24 -18.48
CA THR A 325 -20.40 -7.12 -18.14
C THR A 325 -19.88 -8.42 -17.53
N ASP A 326 -18.83 -8.99 -18.13
CA ASP A 326 -18.15 -10.17 -17.60
C ASP A 326 -17.50 -9.85 -16.24
N SER A 327 -17.77 -10.72 -15.25
CA SER A 327 -17.32 -10.60 -13.86
C SER A 327 -15.81 -10.37 -13.73
N LYS A 328 -15.00 -10.92 -14.64
CA LYS A 328 -13.54 -10.73 -14.62
C LYS A 328 -13.09 -9.28 -14.81
N TYR A 329 -13.86 -8.47 -15.53
CA TYR A 329 -13.56 -7.04 -15.69
C TYR A 329 -13.95 -6.21 -14.46
N LEU A 330 -14.81 -6.76 -13.61
CA LEU A 330 -15.29 -6.13 -12.40
C LEU A 330 -14.36 -6.45 -11.23
N ILE A 331 -13.96 -7.72 -11.08
CA ILE A 331 -12.97 -8.16 -10.08
C ILE A 331 -11.62 -7.48 -10.32
N ASN A 332 -11.20 -7.36 -11.60
CA ASN A 332 -9.90 -6.80 -11.95
C ASN A 332 -9.96 -5.30 -12.31
N PHE A 333 -11.03 -4.58 -11.94
CA PHE A 333 -11.19 -3.17 -12.31
C PHE A 333 -10.03 -2.31 -11.77
N GLY A 334 -9.63 -2.53 -10.52
CA GLY A 334 -8.42 -1.94 -9.95
C GLY A 334 -7.12 -2.64 -10.36
N GLU A 335 -7.15 -3.96 -10.59
CA GLU A 335 -5.95 -4.76 -10.88
C GLU A 335 -5.39 -4.63 -12.30
N LYS A 336 -6.20 -4.23 -13.29
CA LYS A 336 -5.68 -3.90 -14.64
C LYS A 336 -4.66 -2.76 -14.64
N LYS A 337 -4.48 -2.06 -13.51
CA LYS A 337 -3.42 -1.06 -13.26
C LYS A 337 -2.25 -1.57 -12.39
N ARG A 338 -2.33 -2.76 -11.78
CA ARG A 338 -1.29 -3.32 -10.88
C ARG A 338 -0.04 -3.84 -11.60
N ALA A 339 -0.11 -4.12 -12.90
CA ALA A 339 0.91 -4.88 -13.62
C ALA A 339 2.13 -4.06 -14.11
N LEU A 340 2.52 -2.99 -13.43
CA LEU A 340 3.71 -2.20 -13.76
C LEU A 340 4.44 -1.82 -12.47
N ALA A 341 5.23 -2.73 -11.90
CA ALA A 341 6.47 -2.24 -11.30
C ALA A 341 7.23 -1.55 -12.43
N PRO A 342 7.52 -0.23 -12.34
CA PRO A 342 8.12 0.52 -13.42
C PRO A 342 9.28 -0.27 -14.02
N SER A 343 9.29 -0.44 -15.34
CA SER A 343 10.37 -1.08 -16.08
C SER A 343 11.74 -0.52 -15.65
N SER A 344 11.79 0.80 -15.39
CA SER A 344 12.94 1.50 -14.82
C SER A 344 13.43 0.93 -13.48
N LEU A 345 12.54 0.73 -12.49
CA LEU A 345 12.92 0.15 -11.19
C LEU A 345 13.48 -1.27 -11.32
N ARG A 346 12.98 -2.04 -12.30
CA ARG A 346 13.49 -3.40 -12.54
C ARG A 346 14.91 -3.37 -13.11
N CYS A 347 15.18 -2.51 -14.09
CA CYS A 347 16.51 -2.36 -14.68
C CYS A 347 17.54 -1.89 -13.63
N LEU A 348 17.20 -0.89 -12.80
CA LEU A 348 18.08 -0.35 -11.76
C LEU A 348 18.50 -1.38 -10.70
N SER A 349 17.61 -2.33 -10.37
CA SER A 349 17.88 -3.30 -9.31
C SER A 349 19.08 -4.22 -9.59
N VAL A 350 19.44 -4.46 -10.86
CA VAL A 350 20.58 -5.32 -11.23
C VAL A 350 21.91 -4.59 -11.09
N ASP A 351 21.97 -3.33 -11.49
CA ASP A 351 23.19 -2.52 -11.44
C ASP A 351 23.55 -2.14 -10.00
N LEU A 352 22.56 -1.74 -9.20
CA LEU A 352 22.74 -1.48 -7.76
C LEU A 352 23.22 -2.73 -7.03
N GLN A 353 22.66 -3.89 -7.39
CA GLN A 353 23.13 -5.16 -6.89
C GLN A 353 24.59 -5.39 -7.31
N THR A 354 24.96 -5.19 -8.56
CA THR A 354 26.35 -5.44 -8.99
C THR A 354 27.36 -4.49 -8.31
N SER A 355 26.97 -3.24 -8.09
CA SER A 355 27.74 -2.25 -7.32
C SER A 355 27.93 -2.67 -5.85
N ALA A 356 26.84 -3.11 -5.21
CA ALA A 356 26.86 -3.58 -3.82
C ALA A 356 27.57 -4.95 -3.64
N ASP A 357 27.70 -5.77 -4.68
CA ASP A 357 28.27 -7.14 -4.61
C ASP A 357 29.79 -7.21 -4.75
N ARG A 358 30.49 -6.08 -4.97
CA ARG A 358 31.96 -6.07 -5.08
C ARG A 358 32.68 -6.45 -3.77
N SER A 359 31.96 -6.63 -2.67
CA SER A 359 32.46 -7.27 -1.45
C SER A 359 31.39 -8.13 -0.74
N GLN A 360 31.52 -9.45 -0.93
CA GLN A 360 31.06 -10.56 -0.09
C GLN A 360 29.77 -11.34 -0.43
N ARG A 361 30.02 -12.64 -0.64
CA ARG A 361 29.11 -13.78 -0.62
C ARG A 361 28.24 -13.79 0.64
N CYS A 362 26.99 -13.32 0.53
CA CYS A 362 25.85 -13.81 1.34
C CYS A 362 24.53 -13.35 0.70
N ARG A 363 24.35 -13.67 -0.59
CA ARG A 363 23.10 -13.48 -1.34
C ARG A 363 22.32 -14.78 -1.47
N SER A 364 21.56 -15.15 -0.45
CA SER A 364 20.60 -16.25 -0.57
C SER A 364 19.19 -15.91 -0.09
N ILE A 365 18.97 -14.81 0.64
CA ILE A 365 17.66 -14.57 1.29
C ILE A 365 16.90 -13.37 0.68
N ALA A 366 17.56 -12.23 0.44
CA ALA A 366 16.90 -11.05 -0.14
C ALA A 366 16.46 -11.27 -1.60
N VAL A 367 17.24 -12.02 -2.39
CA VAL A 367 16.91 -12.37 -3.78
C VAL A 367 15.82 -13.44 -3.85
N ALA A 368 15.82 -14.42 -2.94
CA ALA A 368 14.77 -15.43 -2.83
C ALA A 368 13.43 -14.83 -2.40
N ASN A 369 13.42 -13.87 -1.47
CA ASN A 369 12.22 -13.13 -1.07
C ASN A 369 11.77 -12.10 -2.14
N ARG A 370 12.68 -11.38 -2.82
CA ARG A 370 12.35 -10.53 -3.98
C ARG A 370 11.76 -11.35 -5.13
N GLN A 371 12.29 -12.55 -5.42
CA GLN A 371 11.77 -13.42 -6.48
C GLN A 371 10.46 -14.13 -6.07
N ARG A 372 10.29 -14.53 -4.79
CA ARG A 372 8.99 -15.01 -4.25
C ARG A 372 7.91 -13.92 -4.35
N ARG A 373 8.21 -12.69 -3.92
CA ARG A 373 7.29 -11.54 -3.97
C ARG A 373 6.97 -11.11 -5.41
N ARG A 374 7.96 -11.11 -6.32
CA ARG A 374 7.75 -10.83 -7.76
C ARG A 374 6.96 -11.91 -8.50
N ARG A 375 7.01 -13.19 -8.06
CA ARG A 375 6.20 -14.29 -8.65
C ARG A 375 4.75 -14.25 -8.14
N LEU A 376 4.51 -13.92 -6.87
CA LEU A 376 3.17 -13.65 -6.33
C LEU A 376 2.45 -12.51 -7.08
N ALA A 377 3.20 -11.49 -7.53
CA ALA A 377 2.66 -10.34 -8.27
C ALA A 377 2.47 -10.55 -9.79
N ARG A 378 2.88 -11.69 -10.39
CA ARG A 378 2.89 -11.88 -11.85
C ARG A 378 2.10 -13.08 -12.40
N GLY A 379 1.31 -13.79 -11.61
CA GLY A 379 0.45 -14.84 -12.18
C GLY A 379 -0.59 -15.41 -11.24
N VAL A 380 -1.82 -14.93 -11.37
CA VAL A 380 -3.03 -15.74 -11.14
C VAL A 380 -3.99 -15.45 -12.30
N ARG A 381 -3.92 -16.25 -13.36
CA ARG A 381 -5.12 -16.56 -14.16
C ARG A 381 -5.60 -17.89 -13.61
N GLY A 382 -6.46 -17.83 -12.59
CA GLY A 382 -7.16 -18.98 -12.05
C GLY A 382 -8.65 -18.66 -12.03
N ASP A 383 -9.47 -19.60 -12.48
CA ASP A 383 -10.91 -19.44 -12.62
C ASP A 383 -11.60 -19.18 -11.26
N GLY A 384 -12.14 -17.97 -11.10
CA GLY A 384 -13.47 -17.72 -10.50
C GLY A 384 -13.89 -18.35 -9.17
N GLU A 385 -13.07 -18.36 -8.12
CA GLU A 385 -13.56 -18.56 -6.74
C GLU A 385 -13.04 -17.45 -5.80
N ASP A 386 -13.98 -16.84 -5.06
CA ASP A 386 -13.73 -15.79 -4.07
C ASP A 386 -13.11 -16.41 -2.81
N MET A 387 -11.82 -16.11 -2.54
CA MET A 387 -11.03 -16.74 -1.47
C MET A 387 -10.63 -15.77 -0.35
N THR A 388 -11.34 -14.65 -0.20
CA THR A 388 -11.11 -13.71 0.92
C THR A 388 -11.31 -14.40 2.26
N GLY A 389 -10.31 -14.33 3.16
CA GLY A 389 -10.37 -14.91 4.50
C GLY A 389 -9.90 -16.37 4.62
N SER A 390 -9.38 -16.98 3.56
CA SER A 390 -8.83 -18.35 3.58
C SER A 390 -7.29 -18.35 3.60
N ASN A 391 -6.68 -19.27 4.35
CA ASN A 391 -5.25 -19.54 4.24
C ASN A 391 -4.99 -20.26 2.91
N VAL A 392 -3.96 -19.86 2.16
CA VAL A 392 -3.68 -20.41 0.82
C VAL A 392 -2.24 -20.93 0.76
N ARG A 393 -2.07 -22.14 0.23
CA ARG A 393 -0.77 -22.77 -0.01
C ARG A 393 -0.47 -22.67 -1.50
N VAL A 394 0.71 -22.16 -1.81
CA VAL A 394 1.20 -22.07 -3.18
C VAL A 394 2.10 -23.27 -3.45
N VAL A 395 1.64 -24.20 -4.28
CA VAL A 395 2.40 -25.39 -4.70
C VAL A 395 3.02 -25.10 -6.06
N VAL A 396 4.35 -25.23 -6.15
CA VAL A 396 5.10 -25.05 -7.40
C VAL A 396 5.37 -26.41 -8.00
N SER A 397 4.86 -26.67 -9.21
CA SER A 397 5.17 -27.88 -9.98
C SER A 397 5.74 -27.48 -11.33
N GLY A 398 7.07 -27.49 -11.45
CA GLY A 398 7.77 -27.01 -12.64
C GLY A 398 7.61 -25.49 -12.85
N GLU A 399 7.20 -25.07 -14.05
CA GLU A 399 6.97 -23.65 -14.40
C GLU A 399 5.57 -23.15 -14.02
N ASP A 400 4.67 -24.03 -13.57
CA ASP A 400 3.30 -23.69 -13.21
C ASP A 400 3.10 -23.54 -11.68
N LEU A 401 2.30 -22.53 -11.32
CA LEU A 401 1.87 -22.20 -9.96
C LEU A 401 0.42 -22.65 -9.76
N LYS A 402 0.19 -23.56 -8.81
CA LYS A 402 -1.15 -23.89 -8.31
C LYS A 402 -1.35 -23.31 -6.92
N MET A 403 -2.44 -22.56 -6.76
CA MET A 403 -2.91 -22.11 -5.44
C MET A 403 -3.96 -23.11 -4.97
N GLU A 404 -3.74 -23.67 -3.80
CA GLU A 404 -4.69 -24.56 -3.11
C GLU A 404 -5.06 -23.90 -1.79
N ILE A 405 -6.31 -24.05 -1.33
CA ILE A 405 -6.70 -23.62 0.01
C ILE A 405 -5.83 -24.40 1.00
N ALA A 406 -4.98 -23.69 1.75
CA ALA A 406 -4.18 -24.28 2.79
C ALA A 406 -5.12 -24.64 3.94
N ASN A 407 -5.36 -25.94 4.10
CA ASN A 407 -5.59 -26.44 5.44
C ASN A 407 -4.31 -26.13 6.25
N VAL A 408 -4.48 -25.48 7.40
CA VAL A 408 -3.41 -25.15 8.32
C VAL A 408 -2.87 -26.44 8.93
N THR A 409 -2.08 -27.19 8.17
CA THR A 409 -1.50 -28.46 8.62
C THR A 409 -0.07 -28.69 8.11
N GLU A 410 0.60 -27.74 7.46
CA GLU A 410 1.92 -28.06 6.85
C GLU A 410 3.06 -27.03 6.97
N ALA A 411 2.95 -25.92 7.69
CA ALA A 411 4.09 -25.00 7.87
C ALA A 411 4.70 -24.93 9.28
N THR A 412 4.15 -25.66 10.25
CA THR A 412 4.81 -25.90 11.56
C THR A 412 4.52 -27.28 12.15
N THR A 413 3.89 -28.16 11.38
CA THR A 413 3.51 -29.52 11.80
C THR A 413 4.26 -30.55 10.97
N SER A 414 5.59 -30.57 11.09
CA SER A 414 6.33 -31.79 10.81
C SER A 414 6.07 -32.80 11.94
N ARG A 415 4.85 -33.35 11.95
CA ARG A 415 4.34 -34.59 12.58
C ARG A 415 2.83 -34.47 12.78
N ALA A 416 2.08 -34.46 11.68
CA ALA A 416 0.70 -34.94 11.71
C ALA A 416 0.73 -36.40 11.24
N ALA A 417 1.00 -37.31 12.18
CA ALA A 417 0.64 -38.71 12.01
C ALA A 417 -0.60 -38.96 12.87
N ALA A 418 -1.59 -39.60 12.27
CA ALA A 418 -2.76 -40.08 12.97
C ALA A 418 -2.35 -41.08 14.06
N ASP A 419 -2.97 -40.87 15.22
CA ASP A 419 -3.17 -41.76 16.37
C ASP A 419 -2.01 -42.03 17.35
N VAL A 420 -2.37 -41.84 18.63
CA VAL A 420 -1.73 -42.25 19.90
C VAL A 420 -0.48 -41.47 20.37
N ASP A 421 -0.64 -40.79 21.51
CA ASP A 421 0.42 -40.27 22.42
C ASP A 421 1.14 -38.94 22.06
N SER A 422 0.39 -37.87 21.76
CA SER A 422 0.93 -36.51 21.96
C SER A 422 1.14 -36.28 23.46
N PRO A 423 2.32 -35.85 23.94
CA PRO A 423 2.55 -35.61 25.36
C PRO A 423 1.55 -34.56 25.85
N LYS A 424 0.71 -34.93 26.81
CA LYS A 424 -0.16 -33.97 27.50
C LYS A 424 0.73 -33.02 28.28
N ILE A 425 0.82 -31.78 27.81
CA ILE A 425 1.55 -30.73 28.52
C ILE A 425 0.69 -30.33 29.72
N SER A 426 1.23 -30.50 30.92
CA SER A 426 0.59 -30.04 32.16
C SER A 426 1.06 -28.63 32.47
N ILE A 427 0.12 -27.71 32.66
CA ILE A 427 0.44 -26.37 33.16
C ILE A 427 0.46 -26.42 34.69
N ALA A 428 1.46 -25.80 35.31
CA ALA A 428 1.52 -25.70 36.75
C ALA A 428 0.40 -24.75 37.26
N PRO A 429 -0.26 -25.09 38.38
CA PRO A 429 -1.23 -24.18 38.98
C PRO A 429 -0.54 -22.90 39.45
N TYR A 430 -1.18 -21.76 39.22
CA TYR A 430 -0.66 -20.47 39.68
C TYR A 430 -0.87 -20.29 41.18
N LYS A 431 -0.12 -19.36 41.77
CA LYS A 431 -0.29 -18.89 43.15
C LYS A 431 -1.30 -17.74 43.16
N PRO A 432 -2.49 -17.92 43.78
CA PRO A 432 -3.49 -16.86 43.82
C PRO A 432 -3.00 -15.64 44.59
N SER A 433 -3.44 -14.45 44.15
CA SER A 433 -3.21 -13.18 44.85
C SER A 433 -4.55 -12.57 45.31
N GLU A 434 -4.53 -11.94 46.48
CA GLU A 434 -5.67 -11.13 46.96
C GLU A 434 -5.65 -9.71 46.37
N GLU A 435 -4.48 -9.24 45.94
CA GLU A 435 -4.26 -7.93 45.32
C GLU A 435 -4.71 -7.92 43.86
N TRP A 436 -5.36 -6.82 43.44
CA TRP A 436 -5.80 -6.63 42.05
C TRP A 436 -4.65 -6.33 41.08
N LEU A 437 -3.60 -5.69 41.59
CA LEU A 437 -2.44 -5.24 40.83
C LEU A 437 -1.18 -5.43 41.65
N ILE A 438 -0.17 -6.00 41.02
CA ILE A 438 1.15 -6.24 41.62
C ILE A 438 2.13 -5.21 41.05
N ALA A 439 2.89 -4.57 41.94
CA ALA A 439 3.98 -3.67 41.57
C ALA A 439 5.26 -4.46 41.26
N PRO A 440 6.21 -3.91 40.47
CA PRO A 440 7.40 -4.64 40.03
C PRO A 440 8.17 -5.29 41.18
N SER A 441 8.38 -4.59 42.29
CA SER A 441 9.10 -5.10 43.47
C SER A 441 8.49 -6.34 44.14
N ALA A 442 7.25 -6.69 43.80
CA ALA A 442 6.51 -7.83 44.32
C ALA A 442 6.19 -8.87 43.23
N TYR A 443 6.76 -8.75 42.03
CA TYR A 443 6.61 -9.76 40.99
C TYR A 443 7.18 -11.10 41.45
N ASP A 444 6.41 -12.14 41.13
CA ASP A 444 6.74 -13.53 41.38
C ASP A 444 6.23 -14.34 40.19
N ARG A 445 7.04 -15.28 39.69
CA ARG A 445 6.75 -16.01 38.46
C ARG A 445 5.44 -16.80 38.55
N ASP A 446 5.10 -17.29 39.74
CA ASP A 446 3.90 -18.06 39.97
C ASP A 446 2.65 -17.16 40.16
N VAL A 447 2.83 -15.83 40.25
CA VAL A 447 1.76 -14.85 40.48
C VAL A 447 1.42 -14.04 39.23
N VAL A 448 2.41 -13.56 38.45
CA VAL A 448 2.19 -12.62 37.33
C VAL A 448 2.73 -13.07 35.97
N GLY A 449 3.51 -14.15 35.92
CA GLY A 449 4.05 -14.72 34.67
C GLY A 449 5.49 -14.31 34.32
N GLY A 450 5.99 -14.85 33.20
CA GLY A 450 7.40 -14.78 32.81
C GLY A 450 7.84 -13.42 32.26
N LYS A 451 6.98 -12.69 31.53
CA LYS A 451 7.35 -11.39 30.94
C LYS A 451 7.54 -10.32 32.00
N SER A 452 6.61 -10.25 32.95
CA SER A 452 6.64 -9.30 34.07
C SER A 452 7.90 -9.51 34.91
N ASN A 453 8.22 -10.77 35.24
CA ASN A 453 9.44 -11.11 35.99
C ASN A 453 10.71 -10.80 35.18
N SER A 454 10.74 -11.13 33.88
CA SER A 454 11.89 -10.83 33.02
C SER A 454 12.18 -9.32 32.96
N LEU A 455 11.12 -8.48 32.97
CA LEU A 455 11.24 -7.03 32.99
C LEU A 455 11.86 -6.51 34.29
N GLU A 456 11.42 -7.03 35.44
CA GLU A 456 11.99 -6.65 36.75
C GLU A 456 13.43 -7.17 36.92
N ASP A 457 13.72 -8.38 36.45
CA ASP A 457 15.08 -8.94 36.46
C ASP A 457 16.03 -8.07 35.61
N MET A 458 15.59 -7.63 34.43
CA MET A 458 16.35 -6.65 33.64
C MET A 458 16.59 -5.35 34.42
N ALA A 459 15.58 -4.83 35.13
CA ALA A 459 15.74 -3.62 35.94
C ALA A 459 16.84 -3.79 37.01
N LYS A 460 16.83 -4.93 37.72
CA LYS A 460 17.82 -5.28 38.75
C LYS A 460 19.22 -5.45 38.14
N GLU A 461 19.31 -6.13 37.00
CA GLU A 461 20.54 -6.33 36.24
C GLU A 461 21.16 -4.98 35.81
N LEU A 462 20.36 -4.09 35.21
CA LEU A 462 20.82 -2.78 34.77
C LEU A 462 21.28 -1.90 35.94
N ALA A 463 20.56 -1.94 37.06
CA ALA A 463 20.96 -1.25 38.29
C ALA A 463 22.30 -1.79 38.82
N ALA A 464 22.51 -3.11 38.82
CA ALA A 464 23.76 -3.73 39.24
C ALA A 464 24.93 -3.41 38.29
N MET A 465 24.67 -3.35 36.98
CA MET A 465 25.67 -2.97 35.97
C MET A 465 26.03 -1.48 35.99
N ASN A 466 25.20 -0.65 36.65
CA ASN A 466 25.34 0.80 36.74
C ASN A 466 25.57 1.46 35.37
N VAL A 467 24.74 1.09 34.39
CA VAL A 467 24.85 1.64 33.03
C VAL A 467 24.05 2.93 32.93
N ALA A 468 24.73 4.03 32.61
CA ALA A 468 24.08 5.32 32.42
C ALA A 468 23.12 5.29 31.21
N HIS A 469 21.97 5.95 31.35
CA HIS A 469 20.98 6.13 30.29
C HIS A 469 20.37 4.84 29.73
N VAL A 470 20.29 3.78 30.55
CA VAL A 470 19.60 2.54 30.20
C VAL A 470 18.61 2.18 31.30
N ASP A 471 17.35 1.97 30.93
CA ASP A 471 16.27 1.63 31.85
C ASP A 471 15.29 0.62 31.22
N VAL A 472 14.27 0.25 31.98
CA VAL A 472 13.10 -0.51 31.53
C VAL A 472 11.86 0.37 31.74
N PRO A 473 10.77 0.18 30.97
CA PRO A 473 9.54 0.93 31.17
C PRO A 473 8.92 0.66 32.54
N GLY A 474 8.17 1.64 33.06
CA GLY A 474 7.33 1.42 34.22
C GLY A 474 6.28 0.35 33.94
N SER A 475 5.93 -0.46 34.96
CA SER A 475 4.93 -1.51 34.79
C SER A 475 4.15 -1.85 36.07
N PHE A 476 2.98 -2.45 35.87
CA PHE A 476 2.16 -3.14 36.86
C PHE A 476 1.61 -4.42 36.24
N ALA A 477 1.24 -5.41 37.04
CA ALA A 477 0.66 -6.65 36.50
C ALA A 477 -0.64 -7.03 37.21
N LEU A 478 -1.68 -7.35 36.44
CA LEU A 478 -2.85 -8.06 36.94
C LEU A 478 -2.45 -9.53 37.09
N PRO A 479 -2.47 -10.10 38.30
CA PRO A 479 -1.99 -11.45 38.55
C PRO A 479 -2.88 -12.53 37.90
N PHE A 480 -2.39 -13.77 37.88
CA PHE A 480 -3.20 -14.92 37.50
C PHE A 480 -4.45 -15.02 38.40
N GLY A 481 -5.57 -15.44 37.81
CA GLY A 481 -6.85 -15.54 38.51
C GLY A 481 -7.69 -14.24 38.50
N THR A 482 -7.14 -13.11 38.07
CA THR A 482 -7.88 -11.84 38.05
C THR A 482 -9.07 -11.89 37.10
N PHE A 483 -8.91 -12.44 35.89
CA PHE A 483 -10.02 -12.60 34.94
C PHE A 483 -11.15 -13.45 35.54
N GLU A 484 -10.82 -14.58 36.16
CA GLU A 484 -11.76 -15.49 36.77
C GLU A 484 -12.50 -14.83 37.94
N ARG A 485 -11.79 -14.02 38.75
CA ARG A 485 -12.39 -13.24 39.84
C ARG A 485 -13.35 -12.19 39.31
N VAL A 486 -12.98 -11.43 38.28
CA VAL A 486 -13.88 -10.46 37.63
C VAL A 486 -15.13 -11.15 37.09
N LEU A 487 -14.95 -12.27 36.38
CA LEU A 487 -16.05 -13.02 35.79
C LEU A 487 -16.99 -13.60 36.86
N ALA A 488 -16.47 -13.97 38.03
CA ALA A 488 -17.29 -14.44 39.15
C ALA A 488 -18.15 -13.33 39.79
N GLU A 489 -17.81 -12.06 39.60
CA GLU A 489 -18.60 -10.91 40.05
C GLU A 489 -19.65 -10.46 39.00
N ASP A 490 -19.60 -10.99 37.77
CA ASP A 490 -20.51 -10.70 36.66
C ASP A 490 -21.18 -11.99 36.12
N ASP A 491 -22.22 -12.44 36.83
CA ASP A 491 -22.94 -13.69 36.53
C ASP A 491 -23.54 -13.73 35.12
N GLU A 492 -24.00 -12.60 34.57
CA GLU A 492 -24.62 -12.55 33.25
C GLU A 492 -23.58 -12.77 32.14
N THR A 493 -22.43 -12.08 32.23
CA THR A 493 -21.31 -12.26 31.30
C THR A 493 -20.72 -13.66 31.44
N ARG A 494 -20.57 -14.17 32.67
CA ARG A 494 -20.09 -15.53 32.94
C ARG A 494 -20.93 -16.60 32.27
N LEU A 495 -22.25 -16.58 32.49
CA LEU A 495 -23.16 -17.54 31.88
C LEU A 495 -23.17 -17.44 30.35
N SER A 496 -23.10 -16.22 29.81
CA SER A 496 -23.00 -16.00 28.36
C SER A 496 -21.72 -16.62 27.78
N LEU A 497 -20.59 -16.44 28.46
CA LEU A 497 -19.30 -16.98 28.03
C LEU A 497 -19.29 -18.52 28.12
N GLU A 498 -19.85 -19.10 29.19
CA GLU A 498 -19.99 -20.57 29.34
C GLU A 498 -20.78 -21.18 28.16
N ILE A 499 -21.85 -20.52 27.72
CA ILE A 499 -22.63 -20.94 26.54
C ILE A 499 -21.78 -20.86 25.26
N ALA A 500 -21.05 -19.77 25.05
CA ALA A 500 -20.17 -19.61 23.89
C ALA A 500 -19.06 -20.67 23.87
N VAL A 501 -18.43 -20.95 25.02
CA VAL A 501 -17.41 -22.01 25.16
C VAL A 501 -17.98 -23.40 24.92
N ALA A 502 -19.20 -23.67 25.39
CA ALA A 502 -19.90 -24.92 25.06
C ALA A 502 -20.15 -25.05 23.55
N ALA A 503 -20.55 -23.95 22.88
CA ALA A 503 -20.75 -23.92 21.44
C ALA A 503 -19.43 -24.15 20.66
N ILE A 504 -18.31 -23.57 21.12
CA ILE A 504 -16.98 -23.81 20.54
C ILE A 504 -16.64 -25.30 20.60
N ASN A 505 -16.84 -25.95 21.75
CA ASN A 505 -16.52 -27.37 21.94
C ASN A 505 -17.49 -28.31 21.18
N ALA A 506 -18.75 -27.87 20.96
CA ALA A 506 -19.74 -28.63 20.20
C ALA A 506 -19.65 -28.41 18.67
N ALA A 507 -18.87 -27.44 18.21
CA ALA A 507 -18.78 -27.08 16.80
C ALA A 507 -18.18 -28.23 15.96
N THR A 508 -18.94 -28.68 14.96
CA THR A 508 -18.53 -29.75 14.04
C THR A 508 -17.91 -29.23 12.74
N SER A 509 -17.95 -27.91 12.51
CA SER A 509 -17.39 -27.25 11.33
C SER A 509 -16.47 -26.08 11.72
N ALA A 510 -15.55 -25.72 10.83
CA ALA A 510 -14.64 -24.59 11.05
C ALA A 510 -15.39 -23.24 11.12
N THR A 511 -16.43 -23.06 10.31
CA THR A 511 -17.24 -21.83 10.31
C THR A 511 -17.97 -21.63 11.64
N ALA A 512 -18.71 -22.65 12.11
CA ALA A 512 -19.43 -22.58 13.37
C ALA A 512 -18.47 -22.36 14.55
N ARG A 513 -17.28 -22.97 14.51
CA ARG A 513 -16.24 -22.74 15.51
C ARG A 513 -15.75 -21.28 15.50
N ARG A 514 -15.49 -20.70 14.33
CA ARG A 514 -15.03 -19.30 14.22
C ARG A 514 -16.07 -18.32 14.75
N GLU A 515 -17.34 -18.53 14.41
CA GLU A 515 -18.46 -17.73 14.93
C GLU A 515 -18.53 -17.82 16.46
N ALA A 516 -18.50 -19.03 17.03
CA ALA A 516 -18.56 -19.21 18.49
C ALA A 516 -17.32 -18.64 19.21
N LEU A 517 -16.13 -18.72 18.60
CA LEU A 517 -14.91 -18.06 19.10
C LEU A 517 -15.04 -16.54 19.07
N GLU A 518 -15.62 -15.98 18.01
CA GLU A 518 -15.91 -14.55 17.90
C GLU A 518 -16.93 -14.08 18.94
N ASP A 519 -18.00 -14.84 19.16
CA ASP A 519 -18.98 -14.58 20.21
C ASP A 519 -18.32 -14.53 21.60
N ALA A 520 -17.47 -15.51 21.93
CA ALA A 520 -16.73 -15.52 23.20
C ALA A 520 -15.88 -14.25 23.39
N ARG A 521 -15.16 -13.81 22.35
CA ARG A 521 -14.36 -12.58 22.38
C ARG A 521 -15.22 -11.33 22.54
N ASN A 522 -16.33 -11.26 21.82
CA ASN A 522 -17.27 -10.13 21.88
C ASN A 522 -17.93 -10.03 23.26
N ILE A 523 -18.31 -11.16 23.87
CA ILE A 523 -18.88 -11.19 25.23
C ILE A 523 -17.91 -10.56 26.22
N ILE A 524 -16.63 -10.97 26.21
CA ILE A 524 -15.61 -10.41 27.11
C ILE A 524 -15.40 -8.93 26.83
N SER A 525 -15.17 -8.57 25.56
CA SER A 525 -14.76 -7.21 25.19
C SER A 525 -15.87 -6.16 25.31
N SER A 526 -17.15 -6.57 25.24
CA SER A 526 -18.27 -5.61 25.21
C SER A 526 -19.20 -5.67 26.43
N ARG A 527 -19.13 -6.72 27.26
CA ARG A 527 -20.06 -6.92 28.37
C ARG A 527 -19.40 -7.01 29.74
N LEU A 528 -18.13 -7.42 29.81
CA LEU A 528 -17.47 -7.64 31.10
C LEU A 528 -17.29 -6.32 31.85
N LEU A 529 -17.91 -6.24 33.04
CA LEU A 529 -17.84 -5.06 33.89
C LEU A 529 -16.58 -5.06 34.76
N CYS A 530 -15.92 -3.91 34.87
CA CYS A 530 -14.79 -3.75 35.79
C CYS A 530 -15.30 -3.66 37.24
N PRO A 531 -14.83 -4.51 38.17
CA PRO A 531 -15.17 -4.36 39.58
C PRO A 531 -14.60 -3.07 40.16
N SER A 532 -15.34 -2.40 41.03
CA SER A 532 -14.95 -1.10 41.62
C SER A 532 -13.56 -1.12 42.30
N GLY A 533 -13.18 -2.23 42.94
CA GLY A 533 -11.86 -2.39 43.56
C GLY A 533 -10.72 -2.50 42.54
N LEU A 534 -10.97 -3.12 41.39
CA LEU A 534 -10.01 -3.19 40.29
C LEU A 534 -9.93 -1.86 39.55
N GLU A 535 -11.07 -1.18 39.35
CA GLU A 535 -11.14 0.12 38.69
C GLU A 535 -10.27 1.16 39.41
N ALA A 536 -10.36 1.24 40.74
CA ALA A 536 -9.51 2.13 41.54
C ALA A 536 -8.02 1.79 41.38
N ALA A 537 -7.66 0.50 41.42
CA ALA A 537 -6.28 0.06 41.26
C ALA A 537 -5.73 0.38 39.86
N LEU A 538 -6.53 0.14 38.81
CA LEU A 538 -6.17 0.48 37.43
C LEU A 538 -6.00 1.99 37.24
N HIS A 539 -6.83 2.81 37.88
CA HIS A 539 -6.67 4.26 37.86
C HIS A 539 -5.33 4.71 38.48
N ASP A 540 -4.96 4.14 39.62
CA ASP A 540 -3.69 4.46 40.29
C ASP A 540 -2.49 4.05 39.42
N ALA A 541 -2.53 2.85 38.82
CA ALA A 541 -1.50 2.39 37.90
C ALA A 541 -1.45 3.26 36.64
N ALA A 542 -2.59 3.61 36.04
CA ALA A 542 -2.67 4.46 34.87
C ALA A 542 -2.00 5.81 35.13
N THR A 543 -2.34 6.45 36.26
CA THR A 543 -1.77 7.74 36.68
C THR A 543 -0.25 7.67 36.88
N SER A 544 0.26 6.52 37.31
CA SER A 544 1.71 6.30 37.48
C SER A 544 2.44 6.03 36.16
N LEU A 545 1.78 5.45 35.16
CA LEU A 545 2.42 5.01 33.91
C LEU A 545 2.31 6.06 32.79
N SER A 546 1.16 6.72 32.66
CA SER A 546 0.92 7.73 31.61
C SER A 546 -0.12 8.74 32.07
N SER A 547 0.14 10.03 31.81
CA SER A 547 -0.74 11.12 32.24
C SER A 547 -2.06 11.23 31.48
N ASN A 548 -2.21 10.55 30.34
CA ASN A 548 -3.35 10.72 29.42
C ASN A 548 -3.91 9.38 28.92
N VAL A 549 -4.44 8.56 29.83
CA VAL A 549 -5.13 7.32 29.44
C VAL A 549 -6.56 7.35 29.96
N GLU A 550 -7.53 7.21 29.06
CA GLU A 550 -8.93 7.04 29.46
C GLU A 550 -9.14 5.65 30.09
N MET A 551 -9.80 5.61 31.25
CA MET A 551 -10.02 4.36 31.97
C MET A 551 -10.81 3.32 31.17
N GLU A 552 -11.79 3.76 30.38
CA GLU A 552 -12.56 2.90 29.47
C GLU A 552 -11.64 2.21 28.45
N ARG A 553 -10.71 2.97 27.87
CA ARG A 553 -9.73 2.47 26.89
C ARG A 553 -8.74 1.49 27.49
N LEU A 554 -8.28 1.74 28.72
CA LEU A 554 -7.43 0.81 29.44
C LEU A 554 -8.16 -0.49 29.76
N TRP A 555 -9.43 -0.39 30.18
CA TRP A 555 -10.27 -1.56 30.43
C TRP A 555 -10.51 -2.37 29.16
N ASP A 556 -10.83 -1.72 28.04
CA ASP A 556 -10.98 -2.36 26.74
C ASP A 556 -9.71 -3.13 26.34
N ALA A 557 -8.54 -2.55 26.57
CA ALA A 557 -7.26 -3.20 26.29
C ALA A 557 -7.04 -4.44 27.17
N VAL A 558 -7.34 -4.37 28.46
CA VAL A 558 -7.26 -5.52 29.39
C VAL A 558 -8.22 -6.63 28.98
N CYS A 559 -9.48 -6.29 28.72
CA CYS A 559 -10.50 -7.23 28.25
C CYS A 559 -10.12 -7.86 26.92
N GLY A 560 -9.56 -7.09 25.99
CA GLY A 560 -9.06 -7.59 24.71
C GLY A 560 -7.91 -8.60 24.88
N VAL A 561 -6.99 -8.35 25.82
CA VAL A 561 -5.92 -9.30 26.15
C VAL A 561 -6.51 -10.62 26.68
N TRP A 562 -7.48 -10.58 27.59
CA TRP A 562 -8.16 -11.79 28.06
C TRP A 562 -8.95 -12.49 26.94
N ALA A 563 -9.65 -11.72 26.10
CA ALA A 563 -10.37 -12.24 24.95
C ALA A 563 -9.46 -12.93 23.94
N SER A 564 -8.18 -12.53 23.83
CA SER A 564 -7.22 -13.12 22.90
C SER A 564 -6.99 -14.63 23.14
N LYS A 565 -7.33 -15.14 24.34
CA LYS A 565 -7.39 -16.58 24.64
C LYS A 565 -8.30 -17.35 23.67
N TRP A 566 -9.35 -16.70 23.16
CA TRP A 566 -10.32 -17.28 22.20
C TRP A 566 -10.10 -16.82 20.76
N THR A 567 -8.90 -16.40 20.37
CA THR A 567 -8.56 -16.37 18.93
C THR A 567 -8.48 -17.78 18.37
N GLU A 568 -8.76 -17.97 17.08
CA GLU A 568 -8.71 -19.32 16.48
C GLU A 568 -7.32 -19.94 16.59
N ARG A 569 -6.26 -19.14 16.44
CA ARG A 569 -4.88 -19.58 16.58
C ARG A 569 -4.56 -20.04 18.01
N ALA A 570 -4.93 -19.25 19.03
CA ALA A 570 -4.71 -19.59 20.42
C ALA A 570 -5.49 -20.85 20.84
N TRP A 571 -6.74 -20.95 20.42
CA TRP A 571 -7.57 -22.12 20.73
C TRP A 571 -7.03 -23.40 20.08
N LEU A 572 -6.69 -23.38 18.79
CA LEU A 572 -6.15 -24.54 18.09
C LEU A 572 -4.83 -25.02 18.68
N SER A 573 -3.94 -24.09 19.04
CA SER A 573 -2.66 -24.41 19.66
C SER A 573 -2.84 -25.15 20.99
N ARG A 574 -3.75 -24.67 21.85
CA ARG A 574 -4.08 -25.32 23.14
C ARG A 574 -4.67 -26.72 22.95
N LYS A 575 -5.64 -26.85 22.03
CA LYS A 575 -6.25 -28.16 21.73
C LYS A 575 -5.26 -29.15 21.16
N ALA A 576 -4.33 -28.72 20.31
CA ALA A 576 -3.29 -29.59 19.75
C ALA A 576 -2.36 -30.15 20.83
N CYS A 577 -2.12 -29.40 21.90
CA CYS A 577 -1.27 -29.81 23.03
C CYS A 577 -2.06 -30.49 24.17
N GLY A 578 -3.38 -30.65 24.00
CA GLY A 578 -4.24 -31.25 25.02
C GLY A 578 -4.39 -30.43 26.30
N ILE A 579 -4.14 -29.12 26.24
CA ILE A 579 -4.23 -28.19 27.38
C ILE A 579 -5.71 -27.84 27.63
N PRO A 580 -6.27 -28.15 28.81
CA PRO A 580 -7.61 -27.71 29.21
C PRO A 580 -7.74 -26.18 29.25
N ASP A 581 -8.92 -25.66 28.94
CA ASP A 581 -9.14 -24.21 28.94
C ASP A 581 -8.97 -23.58 30.34
N GLU A 582 -9.25 -24.34 31.40
CA GLU A 582 -9.17 -23.93 32.80
C GLU A 582 -7.74 -23.86 33.36
N ASP A 583 -6.81 -24.61 32.76
CA ASP A 583 -5.42 -24.69 33.25
C ASP A 583 -4.55 -23.52 32.76
N LEU A 584 -4.98 -22.83 31.70
CA LEU A 584 -4.28 -21.65 31.18
C LEU A 584 -4.90 -20.36 31.72
N ASN A 585 -4.15 -19.67 32.57
CA ASN A 585 -4.53 -18.36 33.10
C ASN A 585 -3.64 -17.27 32.49
N VAL A 586 -4.26 -16.14 32.18
CA VAL A 586 -3.60 -15.00 31.51
C VAL A 586 -3.51 -13.85 32.51
N ALA A 587 -2.31 -13.63 33.05
CA ALA A 587 -1.98 -12.38 33.71
C ALA A 587 -1.84 -11.28 32.64
N VAL A 588 -1.95 -10.03 33.07
CA VAL A 588 -1.86 -8.88 32.15
C VAL A 588 -0.82 -7.89 32.67
N LEU A 589 0.27 -7.76 31.93
CA LEU A 589 1.30 -6.76 32.16
C LEU A 589 0.84 -5.42 31.56
N LEU A 590 0.61 -4.44 32.42
CA LEU A 590 0.42 -3.04 32.05
C LEU A 590 1.77 -2.35 32.03
N MET A 591 2.18 -1.84 30.88
CA MET A 591 3.49 -1.25 30.67
C MET A 591 3.36 0.12 30.02
N GLU A 592 4.17 1.09 30.45
CA GLU A 592 4.31 2.36 29.73
C GLU A 592 4.65 2.09 28.26
N LEU A 593 3.90 2.68 27.31
CA LEU A 593 4.29 2.66 25.91
C LEU A 593 5.34 3.74 25.66
N VAL A 594 6.59 3.31 25.54
CA VAL A 594 7.74 4.20 25.30
C VAL A 594 7.59 4.91 23.96
N ASP A 595 7.65 6.25 23.96
CA ASP A 595 7.64 7.09 22.74
C ASP A 595 8.97 6.99 21.99
N ALA A 596 9.17 5.87 21.31
CA ALA A 596 10.42 5.50 20.66
C ALA A 596 10.70 6.32 19.39
N GLU A 597 11.88 6.92 19.30
CA GLU A 597 12.40 7.45 18.03
C GLU A 597 12.85 6.32 17.11
N LEU A 598 13.51 5.32 17.70
CA LEU A 598 13.93 4.09 17.05
C LEU A 598 13.59 2.90 17.94
N ALA A 599 13.20 1.78 17.35
CA ALA A 599 13.12 0.49 18.02
C ALA A 599 14.15 -0.47 17.43
N PHE A 600 14.62 -1.41 18.25
CA PHE A 600 15.61 -2.39 17.84
C PHE A 600 15.28 -3.80 18.35
N VAL A 601 15.74 -4.78 17.57
CA VAL A 601 15.87 -6.18 17.99
C VAL A 601 17.32 -6.59 17.75
N VAL A 602 17.95 -7.17 18.77
CA VAL A 602 19.34 -7.61 18.71
C VAL A 602 19.50 -9.03 19.22
N HIS A 603 20.09 -9.85 18.38
CA HIS A 603 20.55 -11.18 18.70
C HIS A 603 22.04 -11.14 19.00
N THR A 604 22.41 -11.63 20.18
CA THR A 604 23.82 -11.63 20.60
C THR A 604 24.62 -12.78 20.01
N ALA A 605 24.01 -13.78 19.40
CA ALA A 605 24.66 -14.65 18.43
C ALA A 605 23.94 -14.52 17.08
N ASN A 606 24.66 -14.61 15.96
CA ASN A 606 24.02 -14.40 14.67
C ASN A 606 23.01 -15.53 14.39
N PRO A 607 21.70 -15.23 14.27
CA PRO A 607 20.66 -16.24 14.12
C PRO A 607 20.64 -16.87 12.72
N ILE A 608 21.39 -16.31 11.76
CA ILE A 608 21.47 -16.77 10.37
C ILE A 608 22.67 -17.71 10.18
N THR A 609 23.82 -17.36 10.74
CA THR A 609 25.07 -18.11 10.56
C THR A 609 25.39 -19.02 11.75
N GLY A 610 24.78 -18.80 12.91
CA GLY A 610 25.13 -19.44 14.18
C GLY A 610 26.42 -18.88 14.81
N ASP A 611 27.01 -17.83 14.25
CA ASP A 611 28.27 -17.30 14.75
C ASP A 611 28.09 -16.56 16.09
N SER A 612 28.65 -17.13 17.15
CA SER A 612 28.62 -16.57 18.49
C SER A 612 29.50 -15.33 18.70
N ASP A 613 30.47 -15.05 17.80
CA ASP A 613 31.24 -13.79 17.83
C ASP A 613 30.48 -12.64 17.15
N GLU A 614 29.38 -12.91 16.46
CA GLU A 614 28.68 -11.92 15.66
C GLU A 614 27.34 -11.53 16.31
N ILE A 615 27.19 -10.25 16.66
CA ILE A 615 25.91 -9.66 17.04
C ILE A 615 25.18 -9.30 15.76
N PHE A 616 23.94 -9.76 15.60
CA PHE A 616 23.05 -9.35 14.51
C PHE A 616 21.95 -8.45 15.07
N GLY A 617 21.68 -7.33 14.41
CA GLY A 617 20.66 -6.41 14.86
C GLY A 617 19.87 -5.76 13.74
N GLU A 618 18.63 -5.41 14.06
CA GLU A 618 17.73 -4.66 13.21
C GLU A 618 17.19 -3.43 13.96
N ILE A 619 17.11 -2.28 13.28
CA ILE A 619 16.62 -1.02 13.83
C ILE A 619 15.60 -0.40 12.87
N CYS A 620 14.45 0.02 13.38
CA CYS A 620 13.43 0.77 12.64
C CYS A 620 13.19 2.16 13.26
N VAL A 621 12.52 3.02 12.49
CA VAL A 621 12.01 4.31 13.00
C VAL A 621 10.65 4.07 13.66
N GLY A 622 10.43 4.68 14.82
CA GLY A 622 9.22 4.51 15.62
C GLY A 622 9.25 3.27 16.52
N LEU A 623 8.06 2.79 16.89
CA LEU A 623 7.81 1.68 17.79
C LEU A 623 8.19 0.31 17.20
N GLY A 624 8.41 -0.67 18.09
CA GLY A 624 8.83 -2.04 17.75
C GLY A 624 7.82 -2.79 16.87
N GLU A 625 6.55 -2.42 16.89
CA GLU A 625 5.50 -2.94 15.99
C GLU A 625 5.91 -2.83 14.52
N THR A 626 6.73 -1.84 14.14
CA THR A 626 7.25 -1.69 12.79
C THR A 626 8.23 -2.82 12.41
N LEU A 627 8.97 -3.41 13.36
CA LEU A 627 9.83 -4.58 13.17
C LEU A 627 9.03 -5.89 13.23
N VAL A 628 8.17 -6.03 14.23
CA VAL A 628 7.41 -7.27 14.50
C VAL A 628 6.31 -7.49 13.47
N GLY A 629 5.71 -6.41 12.97
CA GLY A 629 4.75 -6.46 11.88
C GLY A 629 5.41 -6.95 10.60
N ASN A 630 4.70 -7.80 9.86
CA ASN A 630 5.10 -8.27 8.52
C ASN A 630 5.02 -7.14 7.46
N ALA A 631 5.24 -5.89 7.88
CA ALA A 631 5.26 -4.69 7.07
C ALA A 631 6.43 -4.76 6.08
N ALA A 632 6.10 -4.54 4.81
CA ALA A 632 7.06 -4.57 3.73
C ALA A 632 8.11 -3.44 3.85
N GLY A 633 9.26 -3.65 3.21
CA GLY A 633 10.46 -2.84 3.39
C GLY A 633 11.45 -3.48 4.36
N SER A 634 12.63 -2.88 4.41
CA SER A 634 13.76 -3.35 5.22
C SER A 634 13.96 -2.42 6.41
N ALA A 635 14.42 -2.99 7.53
CA ALA A 635 14.98 -2.22 8.64
C ALA A 635 16.45 -1.88 8.34
N LEU A 636 17.06 -1.02 9.16
CA LEU A 636 18.52 -0.97 9.23
C LEU A 636 18.99 -2.31 9.78
N SER A 637 19.65 -3.12 8.97
CA SER A 637 20.22 -4.40 9.40
C SER A 637 21.73 -4.28 9.47
N PHE A 638 22.33 -4.78 10.56
CA PHE A 638 23.77 -4.76 10.76
C PHE A 638 24.25 -6.06 11.40
N THR A 639 25.55 -6.32 11.24
CA THR A 639 26.29 -7.22 12.13
C THR A 639 27.46 -6.52 12.77
N MET A 640 27.86 -6.97 13.96
CA MET A 640 29.03 -6.47 14.68
C MET A 640 29.81 -7.63 15.29
N SER A 641 31.11 -7.71 14.99
CA SER A 641 32.01 -8.66 15.66
C SER A 641 32.25 -8.23 17.10
N LYS A 642 32.08 -9.13 18.05
CA LYS A 642 32.35 -8.90 19.48
C LYS A 642 33.84 -8.78 19.74
N SER A 643 34.66 -9.57 19.05
CA SER A 643 36.11 -9.58 19.20
C SER A 643 36.79 -8.32 18.64
N THR A 644 36.38 -7.86 17.46
CA THR A 644 37.03 -6.72 16.78
C THR A 644 36.27 -5.41 16.89
N GLY A 645 34.97 -5.44 17.20
CA GLY A 645 34.09 -4.28 17.15
C GLY A 645 33.78 -3.81 15.71
N ALA A 646 34.19 -4.56 14.69
CA ALA A 646 33.93 -4.21 13.29
C ALA A 646 32.43 -4.32 12.98
N ILE A 647 31.87 -3.27 12.37
CA ILE A 647 30.46 -3.19 12.00
C ILE A 647 30.31 -3.39 10.50
N THR A 648 29.34 -4.21 10.11
CA THR A 648 28.91 -4.36 8.72
C THR A 648 27.44 -3.98 8.60
N VAL A 649 27.16 -2.85 7.95
CA VAL A 649 25.78 -2.47 7.60
C VAL A 649 25.35 -3.28 6.37
N ARG A 650 24.30 -4.09 6.54
CA ARG A 650 23.78 -5.00 5.50
C ARG A 650 22.70 -4.34 4.65
N SER A 651 21.82 -3.57 5.26
CA SER A 651 20.76 -2.82 4.57
C SER A 651 20.44 -1.53 5.31
N LEU A 652 20.06 -0.49 4.58
CA LEU A 652 19.47 0.73 5.14
C LEU A 652 17.94 0.60 5.17
N PRO A 653 17.25 1.37 6.04
CA PRO A 653 15.82 1.21 6.25
C PRO A 653 15.00 1.77 5.08
N SER A 654 13.92 1.07 4.71
CA SER A 654 13.02 1.40 3.60
C SER A 654 11.53 1.17 3.91
N LYS A 655 11.18 0.80 5.15
CA LYS A 655 9.79 0.59 5.56
C LYS A 655 8.97 1.87 5.38
N LEU A 656 7.84 1.77 4.68
CA LEU A 656 7.02 2.94 4.29
C LEU A 656 6.41 3.64 5.50
N TYR A 657 5.94 2.87 6.48
CA TYR A 657 5.25 3.36 7.66
C TYR A 657 6.02 3.03 8.93
N GLY A 658 6.03 3.99 9.86
CA GLY A 658 6.42 3.81 11.25
C GLY A 658 5.19 3.93 12.14
N HIS A 659 5.19 3.22 13.27
CA HIS A 659 4.21 3.40 14.33
C HIS A 659 4.78 4.31 15.40
N TYR A 660 3.95 5.18 15.97
CA TYR A 660 4.35 6.18 16.97
C TYR A 660 3.38 6.14 18.14
N ALA A 661 3.87 6.48 19.33
CA ALA A 661 2.99 6.66 20.48
C ALA A 661 2.03 7.84 20.22
N PRO A 662 0.77 7.76 20.69
CA PRO A 662 -0.15 8.88 20.59
C PRO A 662 0.33 10.08 21.40
N SER A 663 -0.07 11.28 20.99
CA SER A 663 0.28 12.51 21.71
C SER A 663 -0.21 12.45 23.16
N GLY A 664 0.72 12.59 24.11
CA GLY A 664 0.42 12.53 25.54
C GLY A 664 0.70 11.17 26.21
N GLY A 665 1.20 10.18 25.45
CA GLY A 665 1.58 8.86 25.96
C GLY A 665 0.40 7.91 26.11
N THR A 666 0.68 6.61 26.28
CA THR A 666 -0.35 5.58 26.50
C THR A 666 0.24 4.38 27.25
N ILE A 667 -0.58 3.39 27.55
CA ILE A 667 -0.21 2.14 28.19
C ILE A 667 -0.46 1.00 27.21
N ILE A 668 0.44 0.02 27.19
CA ILE A 668 0.24 -1.25 26.50
C ILE A 668 -0.07 -2.35 27.52
N ALA A 669 -1.20 -3.03 27.32
CA ALA A 669 -1.58 -4.23 28.04
C ALA A 669 -1.02 -5.43 27.26
N ARG A 670 -0.18 -6.24 27.89
CA ARG A 670 0.47 -7.40 27.30
C ARG A 670 0.03 -8.64 28.05
N SER A 671 -0.32 -9.69 27.31
CA SER A 671 -0.52 -11.03 27.87
C SER A 671 0.74 -11.54 28.56
N ASP A 672 0.59 -12.21 29.69
CA ASP A 672 1.65 -12.94 30.38
C ASP A 672 1.04 -14.24 30.92
N SER A 673 1.06 -15.31 30.12
CA SER A 673 0.34 -16.55 30.46
C SER A 673 1.23 -17.55 31.19
N ASN A 674 0.66 -18.34 32.11
CA ASN A 674 1.36 -19.43 32.80
C ASN A 674 1.78 -20.58 31.86
N GLY A 675 1.35 -20.54 30.59
CA GLY A 675 1.78 -21.46 29.54
C GLY A 675 2.82 -20.89 28.57
N GLU A 676 3.27 -19.64 28.71
CA GLU A 676 4.02 -18.96 27.65
C GLU A 676 5.42 -19.53 27.37
N ASP A 677 6.09 -20.06 28.41
CA ASP A 677 7.47 -20.57 28.38
C ASP A 677 7.58 -22.10 28.43
N LEU A 678 6.51 -22.83 28.13
CA LEU A 678 6.49 -24.30 28.24
C LEU A 678 7.29 -24.96 27.11
N GLU A 679 8.18 -25.89 27.48
CA GLU A 679 8.89 -26.76 26.53
C GLU A 679 7.82 -27.53 25.72
N ASP A 680 7.92 -27.48 24.38
CA ASP A 680 6.94 -28.02 23.41
C ASP A 680 5.59 -27.28 23.27
N PHE A 681 5.38 -26.12 23.90
CA PHE A 681 4.25 -25.22 23.63
C PHE A 681 4.72 -23.83 23.22
N ALA A 682 4.54 -23.49 21.94
CA ALA A 682 4.88 -22.17 21.40
C ALA A 682 3.81 -21.12 21.78
N GLY A 683 3.74 -20.76 23.06
CA GLY A 683 2.83 -19.75 23.60
C GLY A 683 3.25 -18.30 23.30
N ALA A 684 4.53 -18.07 23.02
CA ALA A 684 5.07 -16.75 22.73
C ALA A 684 4.44 -16.12 21.47
N GLY A 685 3.85 -14.93 21.62
CA GLY A 685 3.17 -14.21 20.53
C GLY A 685 1.88 -14.90 20.05
N LEU A 686 1.30 -15.79 20.86
CA LEU A 686 0.02 -16.44 20.61
C LEU A 686 -1.18 -15.58 21.03
N TYR A 687 -0.97 -14.76 22.07
CA TYR A 687 -1.95 -13.86 22.67
C TYR A 687 -1.60 -12.41 22.36
N ASP A 688 -2.61 -11.54 22.38
CA ASP A 688 -2.48 -10.18 21.88
C ASP A 688 -1.76 -9.26 22.89
N SER A 689 -1.20 -8.17 22.37
CA SER A 689 -0.79 -6.99 23.13
C SER A 689 -1.55 -5.80 22.58
N ILE A 690 -2.22 -5.05 23.44
CA ILE A 690 -3.19 -4.03 23.05
C ILE A 690 -2.85 -2.73 23.76
N THR A 691 -2.71 -1.65 23.00
CA THR A 691 -2.54 -0.30 23.56
C THR A 691 -3.90 0.28 23.96
N ALA A 692 -3.97 0.97 25.10
CA ALA A 692 -5.20 1.63 25.55
C ALA A 692 -5.66 2.68 24.53
N GLU A 693 -4.80 3.67 24.26
CA GLU A 693 -4.94 4.53 23.08
C GLU A 693 -4.24 3.89 21.86
N PRO A 694 -4.87 3.87 20.67
CA PRO A 694 -4.26 3.36 19.45
C PRO A 694 -2.97 4.10 19.07
N THR A 695 -2.01 3.38 18.50
CA THR A 695 -0.79 3.97 17.94
C THR A 695 -1.08 4.77 16.68
N GLU A 696 -0.23 5.76 16.40
CA GLU A 696 -0.33 6.57 15.19
C GLU A 696 0.59 6.01 14.11
N GLU A 697 0.03 5.66 12.95
CA GLU A 697 0.82 5.25 11.78
C GLU A 697 1.13 6.47 10.90
N ARG A 698 2.41 6.68 10.55
CA ARG A 698 2.84 7.79 9.69
C ARG A 698 3.88 7.33 8.67
N VAL A 699 3.88 7.98 7.50
CA VAL A 699 4.92 7.77 6.48
C VAL A 699 6.26 8.23 7.04
N VAL A 700 7.30 7.41 6.93
CA VAL A 700 8.63 7.72 7.47
C VAL A 700 9.38 8.68 6.54
N ASP A 701 9.95 9.74 7.11
CA ASP A 701 10.84 10.66 6.39
C ASP A 701 12.31 10.21 6.50
N TYR A 702 12.70 9.24 5.66
CA TYR A 702 14.10 8.84 5.56
C TYR A 702 14.99 9.90 4.91
N ALA A 703 14.42 10.89 4.23
CA ALA A 703 15.21 11.95 3.64
C ALA A 703 15.79 12.88 4.71
N SER A 704 15.18 13.00 5.90
CA SER A 704 15.75 13.75 7.03
C SER A 704 16.41 12.87 8.11
N SER A 705 16.27 11.55 8.02
CA SER A 705 16.72 10.63 9.07
C SER A 705 18.25 10.55 9.23
N HIS A 706 18.74 10.82 10.44
CA HIS A 706 20.16 10.71 10.77
C HIS A 706 20.69 9.28 10.61
N ILE A 707 19.86 8.26 10.80
CA ILE A 707 20.27 6.86 10.68
C ILE A 707 20.65 6.48 9.23
N VAL A 708 20.11 7.20 8.25
CA VAL A 708 20.42 7.01 6.82
C VAL A 708 21.65 7.84 6.43
N TRP A 709 21.65 9.12 6.80
CA TRP A 709 22.59 10.11 6.23
C TRP A 709 23.81 10.44 7.09
N ASP A 710 23.85 10.02 8.35
CA ASP A 710 24.99 10.21 9.25
C ASP A 710 25.56 8.85 9.66
N ALA A 711 26.62 8.44 8.96
CA ALA A 711 27.30 7.17 9.22
C ALA A 711 27.88 7.10 10.64
N VAL A 712 28.38 8.22 11.17
CA VAL A 712 28.99 8.28 12.50
C VAL A 712 27.91 8.13 13.57
N ALA A 713 26.79 8.85 13.44
CA ALA A 713 25.65 8.71 14.34
C ALA A 713 25.06 7.29 14.27
N ARG A 714 24.88 6.74 13.06
CA ARG A 714 24.42 5.36 12.85
C ARG A 714 25.32 4.34 13.55
N GLU A 715 26.64 4.43 13.34
CA GLU A 715 27.59 3.55 14.03
C GLU A 715 27.57 3.72 15.54
N SER A 716 27.43 4.95 16.04
CA SER A 716 27.32 5.23 17.47
C SER A 716 26.11 4.53 18.08
N VAL A 717 24.95 4.62 17.43
CA VAL A 717 23.73 3.90 17.83
C VAL A 717 23.95 2.38 17.85
N ILE A 718 24.53 1.82 16.78
CA ILE A 718 24.84 0.39 16.69
C ILE A 718 25.75 -0.05 17.84
N LYS A 719 26.84 0.69 18.10
CA LYS A 719 27.80 0.37 19.18
C LYS A 719 27.14 0.43 20.56
N ARG A 720 26.29 1.43 20.81
CA ARG A 720 25.56 1.57 22.08
C ARG A 720 24.64 0.38 22.32
N VAL A 721 23.79 0.05 21.36
CA VAL A 721 22.85 -1.09 21.46
C VAL A 721 23.63 -2.40 21.63
N ALA A 722 24.64 -2.66 20.79
CA ALA A 722 25.44 -3.88 20.86
C ALA A 722 26.21 -4.02 22.20
N ALA A 723 26.68 -2.91 22.78
CA ALA A 723 27.34 -2.92 24.08
C ALA A 723 26.40 -3.32 25.21
N ILE A 724 25.14 -2.84 25.21
CA ILE A 724 24.13 -3.25 26.19
C ILE A 724 23.77 -4.71 26.00
N ALA A 725 23.52 -5.13 24.75
CA ALA A 725 23.17 -6.51 24.44
C ALA A 725 24.24 -7.49 24.92
N ARG A 726 25.53 -7.17 24.74
CA ARG A 726 26.64 -7.98 25.25
C ARG A 726 26.65 -8.08 26.77
N LYS A 727 26.47 -6.96 27.49
CA LYS A 727 26.43 -6.97 28.97
C LYS A 727 25.29 -7.82 29.53
N ILE A 728 24.11 -7.75 28.91
CA ILE A 728 22.94 -8.56 29.28
C ILE A 728 23.24 -10.05 29.03
N ALA A 729 23.81 -10.41 27.87
CA ALA A 729 24.18 -11.80 27.58
C ALA A 729 25.26 -12.34 28.53
N GLU A 730 26.24 -11.53 28.92
CA GLU A 730 27.26 -11.89 29.92
C GLU A 730 26.63 -12.15 31.30
N SER A 731 25.70 -11.29 31.74
CA SER A 731 24.96 -11.43 33.00
C SER A 731 24.10 -12.70 33.03
N ARG A 732 23.44 -12.99 31.91
CA ARG A 732 22.54 -14.15 31.76
C ARG A 732 23.25 -15.44 31.36
N GLY A 733 24.57 -15.40 31.16
CA GLY A 733 25.41 -16.58 30.92
C GLY A 733 25.21 -17.28 29.57
N GLY A 734 24.57 -16.63 28.59
CA GLY A 734 24.32 -17.22 27.28
C GLY A 734 23.69 -16.25 26.26
N PRO A 735 23.62 -16.64 24.97
CA PRO A 735 23.05 -15.81 23.92
C PRO A 735 21.61 -15.38 24.23
N GLN A 736 21.36 -14.09 24.08
CA GLN A 736 20.07 -13.44 24.24
C GLN A 736 19.56 -12.85 22.92
N ASP A 737 18.25 -12.79 22.81
CA ASP A 737 17.48 -11.99 21.88
C ASP A 737 16.78 -10.87 22.66
N ILE A 738 17.08 -9.63 22.29
CA ILE A 738 16.80 -8.43 23.08
C ILE A 738 16.04 -7.42 22.23
N GLU A 739 14.91 -6.98 22.75
CA GLU A 739 14.06 -5.94 22.14
C GLU A 739 14.14 -4.66 22.97
N GLY A 740 14.22 -3.52 22.31
CA GLY A 740 14.30 -2.23 22.99
C GLY A 740 13.95 -1.04 22.12
N ALA A 741 13.92 0.12 22.77
CA ALA A 741 13.62 1.42 22.19
C ALA A 741 14.75 2.41 22.48
N ILE A 742 14.87 3.44 21.65
CA ILE A 742 15.79 4.56 21.79
C ILE A 742 14.96 5.84 21.82
N VAL A 743 15.20 6.65 22.87
CA VAL A 743 14.57 7.96 23.08
C VAL A 743 15.69 8.96 23.38
N GLY A 744 16.10 9.74 22.39
CA GLY A 744 17.34 10.52 22.43
C GLY A 744 18.56 9.69 22.84
N ASP A 745 19.19 10.07 23.95
CA ASP A 745 20.37 9.37 24.50
C ASP A 745 20.01 8.18 25.41
N ARG A 746 18.73 7.91 25.63
CA ARG A 746 18.26 6.83 26.49
C ARG A 746 17.96 5.56 25.69
N ILE A 747 18.34 4.41 26.22
CA ILE A 747 17.94 3.09 25.71
C ILE A 747 16.97 2.48 26.72
N VAL A 748 15.78 2.10 26.26
CA VAL A 748 14.80 1.41 27.09
C VAL A 748 14.72 -0.04 26.66
N LEU A 749 15.04 -1.00 27.53
CA LEU A 749 14.89 -2.42 27.24
C LEU A 749 13.45 -2.85 27.50
N LEU A 750 12.83 -3.46 26.49
CA LEU A 750 11.42 -3.85 26.52
C LEU A 750 11.23 -5.34 26.79
N GLN A 751 12.15 -6.16 26.29
CA GLN A 751 12.10 -7.60 26.46
C GLN A 751 13.48 -8.21 26.24
N THR A 752 13.76 -9.31 26.92
CA THR A 752 14.89 -10.17 26.62
C THR A 752 14.47 -11.63 26.80
N ARG A 753 15.01 -12.50 25.95
CA ARG A 753 14.81 -13.94 26.02
C ARG A 753 16.09 -14.68 25.68
N ALA A 754 16.25 -15.88 26.24
CA ALA A 754 17.32 -16.77 25.82
C ALA A 754 17.16 -17.11 24.34
N GLN A 755 18.23 -16.95 23.57
CA GLN A 755 18.23 -17.25 22.14
C GLN A 755 18.43 -18.75 21.95
N ILE A 756 17.46 -19.40 21.30
CA ILE A 756 17.60 -20.79 20.87
C ILE A 756 18.53 -20.80 19.66
N CYS A 757 19.79 -21.20 19.87
CA CYS A 757 20.76 -21.35 18.79
C CYS A 757 20.63 -22.76 18.20
N SER A 758 20.20 -22.84 16.94
CA SER A 758 20.08 -24.08 16.16
C SER A 758 21.40 -24.57 15.59
#